data_AF-A0A852KW94-F1
#
_entry.id   AF-A0A852KW94-F1
#
_cell.length_a   1.000
_cell.length_b   1.000
_cell.length_c   1.000
_cell.angle_alpha   90.00
_cell.angle_beta   90.00
_cell.angle_gamma   90.00
#
_symmetry.space_group_name_H-M   'P 1'
#
loop_
_entity.id
_entity.type
_entity.pdbx_description
1 polymer ?
#
loop_
_entity_poly.entity_id
_entity_poly.type
_entity_poly.pdbx_seq_one_letter_code
_entity_poly.pdbx_strand_id
1 'polypeptide(L)'
;GISWSIVESPSSENGISHISVGVDVVWCITKDRKVWFRRGVNSHNPCGTSWIEMVGEMLMVSVGLNNQVWGVSCDDRTIYFRQGITPSELSGKTWKAIVAVRESDRSQTGSSTSLLSAGCFFTDDIQNQTNAIIQSDADTSSDTELPSVPMNLANTPPMGAEASSSGNGTGNQAAEIPVNLTVDPLDSDQGEATVALTNNEKANLEMHKSTNPDPSAELRWTNIDLKEAQKYPVLSVSTFAETSSLSSLGMFSVGAEEQQYGADEHPLWAWVSGGGCLVDLHSPLKWFTVPSGLSSSAQSLSLSITPAQTAAWRKQIFQQLSERTKRELENFRHYEQAVEQSVWVKTGTLQWWRNWKPYKWMDVRVTLEQFTGSDGMRDSILFIYYMYHEEKKYIHVFLNEVTIIVEVLNEAKHSFALYTPERTKQRWPICLAATTEQEMHDWLSLLNMSCCESRRIQGPPSHHAIWSVTCKGDIFVSEPSPELEAGPHLMQCDQMFWRQVGGHLRLIECNNRGIVWGIGYDHTAWVYTGGYGGGFIQGLASSADNIYMQTDVKCVYIYENQRWNPVTGYSSRGLPTDRYMWSDASGLQECTKLNTKPPSPQWSWVSDWYIDFNTSGGTDREGWQYAADFPASYHGHKTMKDFVRRRRWARKCKIVTNGPWLEVPSVTLWDISIIPSSDADDEEAVALWAISDKGDVLCRLGVTQQNPAGTSWLHVGTDQPFISISVGAYYQVWAIARDGSAFYRGSVSPKKPAGDCWYHIPSPQKQKLKQVSVGQTSVFVLDKNGNLWYRQGITPSYPQGSTWDHVSNNIRKMSVGPLDQVWVIADKVQGSHGLSCGTVCHRTGIQPMEPKGLSWDYGIGGGWEHITVRGNATDASRVAVQDTSEENPAVSKDLEGEEGKGKTEHSRTPLMVSESQELNRNTVNC
;
A
#
# COMPACT_ATOMS: atom_id res chain seq x y z
N GLY A 1 -30.90 32.37 15.28
CA GLY A 1 -31.73 33.43 15.91
C GLY A 1 -33.10 33.43 15.26
N ILE A 2 -34.12 33.97 15.94
CA ILE A 2 -35.52 33.99 15.46
C ILE A 2 -35.97 35.36 14.92
N SER A 3 -35.12 36.38 15.02
CA SER A 3 -35.36 37.73 14.50
C SER A 3 -34.03 38.40 14.14
N TRP A 4 -34.10 39.43 13.30
CA TRP A 4 -32.98 40.32 12.97
C TRP A 4 -33.23 41.70 13.56
N SER A 5 -32.15 42.39 13.93
CA SER A 5 -32.19 43.79 14.36
C SER A 5 -31.17 44.60 13.57
N ILE A 6 -31.50 45.86 13.27
CA ILE A 6 -30.64 46.75 12.50
C ILE A 6 -29.65 47.41 13.47
N VAL A 7 -28.36 47.26 13.19
CA VAL A 7 -27.30 48.03 13.85
C VAL A 7 -26.92 49.18 12.91
N GLU A 8 -27.11 50.41 13.36
CA GLU A 8 -26.79 51.59 12.55
C GLU A 8 -25.28 51.69 12.26
N SER A 9 -24.93 52.38 11.16
CA SER A 9 -23.53 52.58 10.78
C SER A 9 -22.84 53.59 11.69
N PRO A 10 -21.50 53.54 11.81
CA PRO A 10 -20.75 54.49 12.64
C PRO A 10 -20.92 55.96 12.22
N SER A 11 -21.19 56.20 10.93
CA SER A 11 -21.55 57.51 10.40
C SER A 11 -22.76 57.37 9.47
N SER A 12 -23.57 58.43 9.38
CA SER A 12 -24.71 58.52 8.45
C SER A 12 -24.29 58.82 7.01
N GLU A 13 -23.13 59.45 6.80
CA GLU A 13 -22.63 59.83 5.48
C GLU A 13 -21.86 58.69 4.80
N ASN A 14 -21.04 57.94 5.56
CA ASN A 14 -20.24 56.84 5.04
C ASN A 14 -20.74 55.48 5.57
N GLY A 15 -21.43 54.75 4.69
CA GLY A 15 -21.84 53.37 4.96
C GLY A 15 -20.65 52.42 5.18
N ILE A 16 -20.92 51.29 5.83
CA ILE A 16 -19.96 50.21 6.04
C ILE A 16 -19.60 49.57 4.68
N SER A 17 -18.30 49.39 4.42
CA SER A 17 -17.74 48.77 3.22
C SER A 17 -17.20 47.35 3.47
N HIS A 18 -16.74 47.06 4.69
CA HIS A 18 -16.28 45.73 5.12
C HIS A 18 -16.66 45.49 6.59
N ILE A 19 -16.97 44.26 6.97
CA ILE A 19 -17.27 43.87 8.36
C ILE A 19 -16.64 42.51 8.69
N SER A 20 -16.18 42.34 9.93
CA SER A 20 -15.67 41.08 10.45
C SER A 20 -16.03 40.93 11.93
N VAL A 21 -16.37 39.71 12.33
CA VAL A 21 -17.03 39.40 13.60
C VAL A 21 -16.25 38.29 14.31
N GLY A 22 -15.93 38.51 15.59
CA GLY A 22 -15.37 37.51 16.50
C GLY A 22 -16.41 37.00 17.50
N VAL A 23 -15.94 36.46 18.62
CA VAL A 23 -16.81 35.94 19.70
C VAL A 23 -17.48 37.08 20.47
N ASP A 24 -16.71 38.11 20.85
CA ASP A 24 -17.18 39.25 21.67
C ASP A 24 -16.90 40.60 21.00
N VAL A 25 -16.52 40.60 19.72
CA VAL A 25 -16.10 41.81 19.00
C VAL A 25 -16.71 41.87 17.60
N VAL A 26 -17.06 43.08 17.16
CA VAL A 26 -17.36 43.37 15.76
C VAL A 26 -16.48 44.53 15.32
N TRP A 27 -15.81 44.35 14.19
CA TRP A 27 -14.97 45.36 13.55
C TRP A 27 -15.49 45.63 12.15
N CYS A 28 -15.49 46.89 11.73
CA CYS A 28 -15.88 47.25 10.37
C CYS A 28 -14.99 48.35 9.80
N ILE A 29 -15.07 48.54 8.49
CA ILE A 29 -14.46 49.66 7.77
C ILE A 29 -15.58 50.39 7.04
N THR A 30 -15.54 51.72 7.04
CA THR A 30 -16.47 52.58 6.30
C THR A 30 -15.94 52.90 4.89
N LYS A 31 -16.75 53.53 4.03
CA LYS A 31 -16.34 53.85 2.64
C LYS A 31 -15.12 54.77 2.54
N ASP A 32 -14.85 55.54 3.58
CA ASP A 32 -13.70 56.43 3.78
C ASP A 32 -12.47 55.74 4.41
N ARG A 33 -12.39 54.39 4.36
CA ARG A 33 -11.25 53.57 4.85
C ARG A 33 -10.98 53.59 6.36
N LYS A 34 -11.73 54.37 7.14
CA LYS A 34 -11.64 54.37 8.61
C LYS A 34 -12.05 53.03 9.21
N VAL A 35 -11.32 52.61 10.24
CA VAL A 35 -11.62 51.39 11.00
C VAL A 35 -12.48 51.70 12.22
N TRP A 36 -13.47 50.86 12.50
CA TRP A 36 -14.38 51.02 13.63
C TRP A 36 -14.51 49.74 14.44
N PHE A 37 -14.56 49.88 15.77
CA PHE A 37 -14.79 48.82 16.73
C PHE A 37 -16.17 48.99 17.41
N ARG A 38 -16.94 47.90 17.52
CA ARG A 38 -18.24 47.88 18.19
C ARG A 38 -18.07 47.56 19.67
N ARG A 39 -18.22 48.57 20.55
CA ARG A 39 -18.15 48.38 22.01
C ARG A 39 -19.35 47.59 22.52
N GLY A 40 -19.11 46.70 23.49
CA GLY A 40 -20.16 46.11 24.33
C GLY A 40 -20.98 45.00 23.67
N VAL A 41 -20.43 44.39 22.61
CA VAL A 41 -20.92 43.12 22.05
C VAL A 41 -20.59 42.00 23.05
N ASN A 42 -21.56 41.12 23.32
CA ASN A 42 -21.39 39.89 24.10
C ASN A 42 -22.66 39.01 23.94
N SER A 43 -22.66 37.83 24.56
CA SER A 43 -23.78 36.87 24.52
C SER A 43 -25.16 37.42 24.98
N HIS A 44 -25.19 38.46 25.82
CA HIS A 44 -26.41 39.08 26.33
C HIS A 44 -26.79 40.35 25.57
N ASN A 45 -25.83 40.98 24.88
CA ASN A 45 -26.04 42.13 24.01
C ASN A 45 -25.31 41.96 22.66
N PRO A 46 -25.82 41.13 21.74
CA PRO A 46 -25.16 40.87 20.46
C PRO A 46 -25.10 42.12 19.55
N CYS A 47 -25.95 43.12 19.79
CA CYS A 47 -26.00 44.34 18.98
C CYS A 47 -24.94 45.39 19.36
N GLY A 48 -24.29 45.24 20.52
CA GLY A 48 -23.35 46.23 21.07
C GLY A 48 -24.00 47.49 21.65
N THR A 49 -23.18 48.45 22.08
CA THR A 49 -23.57 49.74 22.68
C THR A 49 -23.30 50.90 21.72
N SER A 50 -22.05 51.36 21.57
CA SER A 50 -21.61 52.35 20.54
C SER A 50 -20.52 51.83 19.58
N TRP A 51 -20.35 52.47 18.43
CA TRP A 51 -19.13 52.35 17.61
C TRP A 51 -18.02 53.25 18.19
N ILE A 52 -16.77 52.92 17.92
CA ILE A 52 -15.56 53.67 18.29
C ILE A 52 -14.64 53.71 17.08
N GLU A 53 -14.19 54.90 16.67
CA GLU A 53 -13.21 55.05 15.59
C GLU A 53 -11.83 54.60 16.10
N MET A 54 -11.16 53.76 15.32
CA MET A 54 -9.86 53.20 15.65
C MET A 54 -8.78 53.81 14.77
N VAL A 55 -7.64 54.17 15.35
CA VAL A 55 -6.53 54.80 14.63
C VAL A 55 -6.01 53.89 13.50
N GLY A 56 -5.91 54.46 12.30
CA GLY A 56 -5.38 53.82 11.09
C GLY A 56 -6.44 53.62 10.01
N GLU A 57 -6.06 53.81 8.75
CA GLU A 57 -6.90 53.53 7.59
C GLU A 57 -6.55 52.14 7.02
N MET A 58 -7.56 51.35 6.66
CA MET A 58 -7.39 49.97 6.22
C MET A 58 -8.25 49.67 4.98
N LEU A 59 -7.73 48.83 4.09
CA LEU A 59 -8.48 48.26 2.97
C LEU A 59 -9.48 47.22 3.44
N MET A 60 -9.08 46.38 4.41
CA MET A 60 -9.90 45.33 5.01
C MET A 60 -9.47 45.02 6.45
N VAL A 61 -10.35 44.40 7.24
CA VAL A 61 -10.04 43.85 8.58
C VAL A 61 -10.58 42.42 8.71
N SER A 62 -9.85 41.55 9.41
CA SER A 62 -10.27 40.19 9.72
C SER A 62 -10.10 39.92 11.21
N VAL A 63 -11.18 39.46 11.86
CA VAL A 63 -11.14 38.95 13.23
C VAL A 63 -10.93 37.43 13.19
N GLY A 64 -9.96 36.96 13.97
CA GLY A 64 -9.62 35.55 14.15
C GLY A 64 -10.01 35.01 15.51
N LEU A 65 -9.43 33.85 15.85
CA LEU A 65 -9.60 33.21 17.17
C LEU A 65 -9.14 34.14 18.30
N ASN A 66 -9.70 33.96 19.50
CA ASN A 66 -9.44 34.79 20.69
C ASN A 66 -9.61 36.30 20.43
N ASN A 67 -10.59 36.66 19.59
CA ASN A 67 -10.92 38.03 19.17
C ASN A 67 -9.74 38.83 18.56
N GLN A 68 -8.67 38.16 18.11
CA GLN A 68 -7.48 38.81 17.55
C GLN A 68 -7.80 39.45 16.20
N VAL A 69 -7.24 40.63 15.90
CA VAL A 69 -7.62 41.43 14.72
C VAL A 69 -6.42 41.69 13.83
N TRP A 70 -6.62 41.44 12.54
CA TRP A 70 -5.70 41.76 11.46
C TRP A 70 -6.32 42.77 10.49
N GLY A 71 -5.47 43.50 9.78
CA GLY A 71 -5.89 44.39 8.70
C GLY A 71 -4.83 44.49 7.63
N VAL A 72 -5.21 45.00 6.46
CA VAL A 72 -4.29 45.41 5.40
C VAL A 72 -4.43 46.92 5.25
N SER A 73 -3.32 47.65 5.41
CA SER A 73 -3.32 49.12 5.28
C SER A 73 -3.62 49.56 3.85
N CYS A 74 -4.20 50.75 3.69
CA CYS A 74 -4.36 51.38 2.37
C CYS A 74 -3.08 51.98 1.81
N ASP A 75 -2.15 52.38 2.68
CA ASP A 75 -1.00 53.20 2.29
C ASP A 75 0.18 52.35 1.81
N ASP A 76 0.64 51.43 2.66
CA ASP A 76 1.82 50.58 2.43
C ASP A 76 1.48 49.16 1.97
N ARG A 77 0.17 48.84 1.87
CA ARG A 77 -0.39 47.51 1.61
C ARG A 77 0.23 46.38 2.45
N THR A 78 0.71 46.68 3.65
CA THR A 78 1.30 45.69 4.56
C THR A 78 0.21 45.10 5.47
N ILE A 79 0.39 43.85 5.89
CA ILE A 79 -0.48 43.24 6.92
C ILE A 79 -0.12 43.82 8.29
N TYR A 80 -1.12 44.28 9.02
CA TYR A 80 -1.00 44.73 10.40
C TYR A 80 -1.76 43.80 11.35
N PHE A 81 -1.15 43.50 12.50
CA PHE A 81 -1.79 42.83 13.63
C PHE A 81 -2.08 43.84 14.75
N ARG A 82 -3.28 43.80 15.33
CA ARG A 82 -3.68 44.64 16.45
C ARG A 82 -3.13 44.08 17.76
N GLN A 83 -1.97 44.59 18.18
CA GLN A 83 -1.29 44.13 19.38
C GLN A 83 -2.02 44.60 20.65
N GLY A 84 -2.07 43.71 21.65
CA GLY A 84 -2.59 44.01 22.98
C GLY A 84 -4.08 43.76 23.15
N ILE A 85 -4.72 43.01 22.23
CA ILE A 85 -6.06 42.48 22.44
C ILE A 85 -6.00 41.35 23.48
N THR A 86 -6.74 41.53 24.58
CA THR A 86 -6.93 40.52 25.64
C THR A 86 -8.42 40.39 25.95
N PRO A 87 -8.87 39.35 26.69
CA PRO A 87 -10.26 39.26 27.15
C PRO A 87 -10.72 40.46 28.00
N SER A 88 -9.78 41.21 28.59
CA SER A 88 -10.02 42.45 29.33
C SER A 88 -9.91 43.73 28.49
N GLU A 89 -9.30 43.68 27.30
CA GLU A 89 -9.03 44.83 26.44
C GLU A 89 -9.27 44.45 24.97
N LEU A 90 -10.54 44.38 24.58
CA LEU A 90 -10.97 43.89 23.26
C LEU A 90 -10.66 44.86 22.10
N SER A 91 -10.32 46.13 22.40
CA SER A 91 -9.99 47.12 21.36
C SER A 91 -8.53 47.01 20.87
N GLY A 92 -7.65 46.43 21.69
CA GLY A 92 -6.21 46.39 21.48
C GLY A 92 -5.56 47.78 21.47
N LYS A 93 -4.23 47.82 21.62
CA LYS A 93 -3.51 49.08 21.85
C LYS A 93 -3.02 49.73 20.56
N THR A 94 -2.32 48.96 19.73
CA THR A 94 -1.62 49.49 18.55
C THR A 94 -1.69 48.50 17.39
N TRP A 95 -1.56 49.01 16.16
CA TRP A 95 -1.26 48.20 15.00
C TRP A 95 0.25 47.92 14.93
N LYS A 96 0.62 46.70 14.54
CA LYS A 96 2.00 46.27 14.33
C LYS A 96 2.14 45.62 12.96
N ALA A 97 2.98 46.17 12.10
CA ALA A 97 3.26 45.61 10.78
C ALA A 97 3.88 44.20 10.90
N ILE A 98 3.44 43.29 10.03
CA ILE A 98 4.02 41.96 9.85
C ILE A 98 4.94 42.01 8.63
N VAL A 99 6.25 41.99 8.87
CA VAL A 99 7.25 42.00 7.80
C VAL A 99 7.39 40.58 7.24
N ALA A 100 6.94 40.38 6.01
CA ALA A 100 7.17 39.15 5.25
C ALA A 100 8.54 39.22 4.55
N VAL A 101 9.50 38.45 5.06
CA VAL A 101 10.87 38.38 4.50
C VAL A 101 10.87 37.46 3.29
N ARG A 102 11.39 37.92 2.14
CA ARG A 102 11.56 37.06 0.94
C ARG A 102 12.63 36.00 1.19
N GLU A 103 12.43 34.82 0.65
CA GLU A 103 13.26 33.63 0.89
C GLU A 103 14.69 33.73 0.29
N SER A 104 14.93 34.73 -0.54
CA SER A 104 16.21 34.99 -1.24
C SER A 104 17.38 35.38 -0.32
N ASP A 105 17.13 35.82 0.91
CA ASP A 105 18.16 36.23 1.88
C ASP A 105 18.35 35.24 3.05
N ARG A 106 18.02 33.95 2.85
CA ARG A 106 18.24 32.91 3.88
C ARG A 106 19.14 31.78 3.43
N SER A 107 20.44 32.01 3.65
CA SER A 107 21.36 30.93 4.03
C SER A 107 20.86 30.22 5.29
N GLN A 108 20.52 28.93 5.15
CA GLN A 108 20.33 27.92 6.20
C GLN A 108 20.11 28.37 7.66
N THR A 109 18.87 28.69 8.03
CA THR A 109 18.31 28.37 9.36
C THR A 109 16.80 28.14 9.25
N GLY A 110 16.39 26.95 8.83
CA GLY A 110 14.99 26.52 8.86
C GLY A 110 14.59 26.09 10.28
N SER A 111 13.57 26.73 10.87
CA SER A 111 13.04 26.37 12.19
C SER A 111 11.96 25.30 12.00
N SER A 112 12.21 24.06 12.45
CA SER A 112 11.43 22.86 12.14
C SER A 112 10.03 22.75 12.79
N THR A 113 9.37 23.86 13.12
CA THR A 113 8.17 23.90 13.98
C THR A 113 6.98 24.65 13.37
N SER A 114 6.91 24.78 12.03
CA SER A 114 5.83 25.51 11.36
C SER A 114 5.35 24.88 10.04
N LEU A 115 5.48 23.55 9.89
CA LEU A 115 4.96 22.80 8.73
C LEU A 115 3.84 21.82 9.13
N LEU A 116 2.88 22.31 9.91
CA LEU A 116 1.61 21.63 10.21
C LEU A 116 0.43 22.59 10.04
N SER A 117 0.17 23.06 8.81
CA SER A 117 -1.11 23.67 8.37
C SER A 117 -1.11 24.01 6.87
N ALA A 118 -1.35 23.02 6.00
CA ALA A 118 -1.90 23.22 4.65
C ALA A 118 -2.25 21.84 4.05
N GLY A 119 -3.52 21.45 4.12
CA GLY A 119 -3.96 20.13 3.65
C GLY A 119 -5.48 19.98 3.49
N CYS A 120 -6.21 21.08 3.32
CA CYS A 120 -7.64 21.07 3.06
C CYS A 120 -7.89 21.35 1.58
N PHE A 121 -7.97 20.28 0.78
CA PHE A 121 -8.60 20.38 -0.53
C PHE A 121 -10.13 20.32 -0.38
N PHE A 122 -10.81 21.02 -1.27
CA PHE A 122 -12.26 21.21 -1.24
C PHE A 122 -13.01 19.93 -1.60
N THR A 123 -13.96 19.54 -0.77
CA THR A 123 -15.17 18.81 -1.18
C THR A 123 -16.37 19.64 -0.79
N ASP A 124 -16.79 20.55 -1.68
CA ASP A 124 -18.11 21.17 -1.59
C ASP A 124 -19.09 20.32 -2.39
N ASP A 125 -19.98 19.61 -1.68
CA ASP A 125 -21.21 19.10 -2.26
C ASP A 125 -22.10 20.28 -2.64
N ILE A 126 -22.36 20.48 -3.94
CA ILE A 126 -23.42 21.39 -4.38
C ILE A 126 -24.77 20.70 -4.21
N GLN A 127 -25.40 20.97 -3.07
CA GLN A 127 -26.85 20.86 -2.92
C GLN A 127 -27.50 22.14 -3.46
N ASN A 128 -28.57 22.03 -4.27
CA ASN A 128 -29.64 23.01 -4.64
C ASN A 128 -30.11 22.80 -6.11
N GLN A 129 -31.36 23.00 -6.52
CA GLN A 129 -32.63 23.43 -5.89
C GLN A 129 -33.79 22.64 -6.57
N THR A 130 -34.87 22.19 -5.92
CA THR A 130 -36.04 22.92 -5.35
C THR A 130 -36.98 23.60 -6.39
N ASN A 131 -38.30 23.40 -6.22
CA ASN A 131 -39.45 24.10 -6.85
C ASN A 131 -39.84 23.67 -8.30
N ALA A 132 -41.13 23.59 -8.72
CA ALA A 132 -42.41 23.75 -8.00
C ALA A 132 -43.62 23.10 -8.75
N ILE A 133 -44.63 22.69 -7.95
CA ILE A 133 -46.10 22.78 -8.15
C ILE A 133 -46.70 22.77 -9.58
N ILE A 134 -47.57 21.80 -9.89
CA ILE A 134 -49.00 21.95 -10.33
C ILE A 134 -49.68 20.55 -10.44
N GLN A 135 -51.02 20.53 -10.32
CA GLN A 135 -51.96 19.39 -10.41
C GLN A 135 -51.92 18.67 -11.81
N SER A 136 -52.55 17.52 -12.10
CA SER A 136 -53.77 16.86 -11.58
C SER A 136 -53.91 15.38 -12.02
N ASP A 137 -54.65 14.59 -11.23
CA ASP A 137 -55.58 13.48 -11.57
C ASP A 137 -55.17 12.15 -12.27
N ALA A 138 -55.70 11.07 -11.66
CA ALA A 138 -56.22 9.78 -12.21
C ALA A 138 -55.34 8.94 -13.17
N ASP A 139 -55.15 7.61 -13.00
CA ASP A 139 -56.15 6.58 -12.65
C ASP A 139 -55.50 5.23 -12.21
N THR A 140 -56.21 4.46 -11.36
CA THR A 140 -56.66 3.04 -11.54
C THR A 140 -55.79 2.07 -12.40
N SER A 141 -55.45 0.82 -12.05
CA SER A 141 -55.99 -0.20 -11.11
C SER A 141 -54.95 -1.27 -10.64
N SER A 142 -55.40 -2.20 -9.80
CA SER A 142 -54.81 -3.54 -9.55
C SER A 142 -54.80 -4.42 -10.84
N ASP A 143 -54.04 -5.53 -10.94
CA ASP A 143 -54.39 -6.83 -10.36
C ASP A 143 -53.23 -7.86 -10.23
N THR A 144 -53.07 -8.36 -9.00
CA THR A 144 -53.30 -9.76 -8.54
C THR A 144 -52.76 -11.01 -9.31
N GLU A 145 -52.34 -11.99 -8.48
CA GLU A 145 -52.23 -13.46 -8.69
C GLU A 145 -50.91 -14.10 -9.22
N LEU A 146 -50.16 -14.64 -8.26
CA LEU A 146 -49.38 -15.89 -8.40
C LEU A 146 -50.35 -17.08 -8.54
N PRO A 147 -49.96 -18.14 -9.27
CA PRO A 147 -49.58 -19.40 -8.60
C PRO A 147 -48.42 -20.11 -9.35
N SER A 148 -47.70 -21.13 -8.89
CA SER A 148 -47.53 -21.89 -7.65
C SER A 148 -46.35 -22.88 -7.88
N VAL A 149 -45.68 -23.23 -6.78
CA VAL A 149 -44.90 -24.44 -6.39
C VAL A 149 -45.16 -25.78 -7.14
N PRO A 150 -44.44 -26.92 -6.88
CA PRO A 150 -43.17 -27.16 -6.15
C PRO A 150 -42.18 -28.18 -6.81
N MET A 151 -40.95 -28.33 -6.29
CA MET A 151 -40.51 -29.56 -5.56
C MET A 151 -38.99 -29.68 -5.30
N ASN A 152 -38.67 -29.73 -4.00
CA ASN A 152 -37.83 -30.70 -3.30
C ASN A 152 -36.75 -31.50 -4.06
N LEU A 153 -35.52 -31.31 -3.57
CA LEU A 153 -34.39 -32.22 -3.76
C LEU A 153 -34.41 -33.31 -2.67
N ALA A 154 -34.34 -34.58 -3.09
CA ALA A 154 -33.99 -35.76 -2.30
C ALA A 154 -33.44 -36.81 -3.30
N ASN A 155 -32.48 -37.68 -3.01
CA ASN A 155 -31.97 -38.14 -1.72
C ASN A 155 -30.59 -38.84 -1.90
N THR A 156 -29.65 -38.67 -0.95
CA THR A 156 -28.70 -39.68 -0.36
C THR A 156 -27.92 -40.70 -1.27
N PRO A 157 -26.99 -41.57 -0.79
CA PRO A 157 -26.58 -41.96 0.58
C PRO A 157 -25.04 -41.87 0.84
N PRO A 158 -24.48 -42.46 1.92
CA PRO A 158 -24.15 -43.90 1.91
C PRO A 158 -24.39 -44.69 3.20
N MET A 159 -24.57 -46.01 3.01
CA MET A 159 -24.30 -47.18 3.88
C MET A 159 -24.50 -47.11 5.41
N GLY A 160 -25.30 -48.06 5.92
CA GLY A 160 -25.35 -48.44 7.34
C GLY A 160 -24.69 -49.79 7.63
N ALA A 161 -24.86 -50.24 8.88
CA ALA A 161 -24.55 -51.60 9.35
C ALA A 161 -25.83 -52.28 9.89
N GLU A 162 -25.81 -53.61 9.93
CA GLU A 162 -26.91 -54.52 10.28
C GLU A 162 -27.22 -54.51 11.81
N ALA A 163 -28.31 -55.04 12.39
CA ALA A 163 -29.44 -55.84 11.90
C ALA A 163 -30.68 -55.79 12.87
N SER A 164 -31.69 -56.63 12.60
CA SER A 164 -32.72 -57.19 13.51
C SER A 164 -33.88 -56.31 14.06
N SER A 165 -34.96 -56.29 13.28
CA SER A 165 -36.31 -56.83 13.61
C SER A 165 -37.13 -56.39 14.84
N SER A 166 -38.40 -56.05 14.53
CA SER A 166 -39.67 -56.38 15.22
C SER A 166 -40.07 -55.66 16.52
N GLY A 167 -41.35 -55.23 16.58
CA GLY A 167 -42.03 -54.87 17.84
C GLY A 167 -43.22 -53.92 17.68
N ASN A 168 -44.45 -54.45 17.78
CA ASN A 168 -45.67 -53.65 18.00
C ASN A 168 -45.71 -53.10 19.44
N GLY A 169 -46.49 -52.03 19.67
CA GLY A 169 -47.02 -51.69 21.00
C GLY A 169 -47.18 -50.17 21.20
N THR A 170 -48.34 -49.54 21.00
CA THR A 170 -49.60 -49.53 21.79
C THR A 170 -49.53 -48.81 23.15
N GLY A 171 -50.30 -47.73 23.25
CA GLY A 171 -50.83 -47.19 24.52
C GLY A 171 -49.95 -46.16 25.23
N ASN A 172 -50.52 -45.25 26.03
CA ASN A 172 -51.94 -44.96 26.23
C ASN A 172 -52.12 -43.63 27.00
N GLN A 173 -53.29 -42.97 26.84
CA GLN A 173 -53.97 -42.11 27.83
C GLN A 173 -53.32 -40.76 28.23
N ALA A 174 -54.06 -39.70 28.60
CA ALA A 174 -55.50 -39.41 28.46
C ALA A 174 -55.82 -37.90 28.74
N ALA A 175 -57.03 -37.47 28.32
CA ALA A 175 -57.89 -36.40 28.86
C ALA A 175 -57.30 -34.96 29.04
N GLU A 176 -57.75 -33.95 28.29
CA GLU A 176 -59.00 -33.15 28.46
C GLU A 176 -58.92 -32.19 29.69
N ILE A 177 -58.84 -30.84 29.55
CA ILE A 177 -59.90 -29.85 29.17
C ILE A 177 -61.07 -29.92 30.20
N PRO A 178 -61.62 -28.83 30.82
CA PRO A 178 -62.11 -27.63 30.11
C PRO A 178 -62.31 -26.25 30.88
N VAL A 179 -62.85 -25.25 30.14
CA VAL A 179 -63.85 -24.20 30.57
C VAL A 179 -63.39 -22.87 31.24
N ASN A 180 -63.25 -21.82 30.39
CA ASN A 180 -64.10 -20.59 30.28
C ASN A 180 -64.10 -19.34 31.24
N LEU A 181 -64.36 -18.19 30.57
CA LEU A 181 -65.32 -17.07 30.87
C LEU A 181 -64.91 -15.80 31.69
N THR A 182 -64.71 -14.69 30.94
CA THR A 182 -65.32 -13.33 31.05
C THR A 182 -65.13 -12.32 32.21
N VAL A 183 -64.72 -11.08 31.81
CA VAL A 183 -65.25 -9.73 32.15
C VAL A 183 -64.78 -8.96 33.42
N ASP A 184 -64.18 -7.77 33.16
CA ASP A 184 -64.23 -6.42 33.79
C ASP A 184 -65.10 -6.11 35.06
N PRO A 185 -64.98 -4.93 35.75
CA PRO A 185 -63.85 -3.99 35.95
C PRO A 185 -63.77 -3.30 37.38
N LEU A 186 -62.82 -2.35 37.53
CA LEU A 186 -62.86 -1.10 38.36
C LEU A 186 -62.68 -1.04 39.91
N ASP A 187 -62.22 0.16 40.32
CA ASP A 187 -62.16 0.84 41.64
C ASP A 187 -60.97 0.57 42.59
N SER A 188 -60.10 1.56 42.93
CA SER A 188 -60.20 2.70 43.89
C SER A 188 -59.73 2.30 45.32
N ASP A 189 -59.17 3.12 46.24
CA ASP A 189 -58.97 4.59 46.34
C ASP A 189 -57.90 4.95 47.46
N GLN A 190 -57.67 6.26 47.74
CA GLN A 190 -56.94 6.89 48.90
C GLN A 190 -55.39 6.85 48.89
N GLY A 191 -54.60 7.79 49.44
CA GLY A 191 -54.81 9.10 50.13
C GLY A 191 -53.58 9.43 51.06
N GLU A 192 -53.20 10.66 51.43
CA GLU A 192 -53.65 12.01 51.06
C GLU A 192 -52.56 13.12 51.33
N ALA A 193 -52.75 14.29 50.70
CA ALA A 193 -52.38 15.70 50.98
C ALA A 193 -51.48 16.15 52.17
N THR A 194 -50.74 17.28 52.12
CA THR A 194 -51.19 18.70 52.14
C THR A 194 -49.97 19.67 52.09
N VAL A 195 -49.98 21.02 51.93
CA VAL A 195 -50.78 22.07 51.20
C VAL A 195 -49.99 23.43 51.27
N ALA A 196 -50.29 24.39 50.36
CA ALA A 196 -50.12 25.88 50.44
C ALA A 196 -48.87 26.58 49.82
N LEU A 197 -48.97 27.76 49.17
CA LEU A 197 -50.12 28.57 48.68
C LEU A 197 -49.68 29.54 47.54
N THR A 198 -50.65 30.10 46.80
CA THR A 198 -50.48 30.95 45.60
C THR A 198 -50.70 32.45 45.86
N ASN A 199 -50.27 33.34 44.94
CA ASN A 199 -51.15 34.24 44.16
C ASN A 199 -50.43 35.34 43.34
N ASN A 200 -51.10 35.75 42.24
CA ASN A 200 -50.84 36.96 41.43
C ASN A 200 -51.89 38.04 41.76
N GLU A 201 -51.58 39.33 41.54
CA GLU A 201 -52.32 40.27 40.66
C GLU A 201 -52.06 41.79 40.93
N LYS A 202 -51.95 42.55 39.83
CA LYS A 202 -52.40 43.94 39.52
C LYS A 202 -52.34 45.12 40.54
N ALA A 203 -51.57 46.13 40.14
CA ALA A 203 -51.95 47.55 39.89
C ALA A 203 -53.02 48.30 40.74
N ASN A 204 -52.55 49.30 41.51
CA ASN A 204 -53.00 50.73 41.56
C ASN A 204 -52.15 51.47 42.65
N LEU A 205 -51.59 52.67 42.43
CA LEU A 205 -52.19 54.01 42.70
C LEU A 205 -52.72 54.12 44.16
N GLU A 206 -52.38 55.12 44.99
CA GLU A 206 -52.17 56.55 44.65
C GLU A 206 -51.50 57.38 45.79
N MET A 207 -50.84 58.50 45.44
CA MET A 207 -50.72 59.82 46.15
C MET A 207 -50.18 59.91 47.62
N HIS A 208 -49.51 60.98 48.09
CA HIS A 208 -49.23 62.36 47.61
C HIS A 208 -47.95 62.87 48.34
N LYS A 209 -47.02 63.67 47.77
CA LYS A 209 -47.10 65.12 47.46
C LYS A 209 -45.85 65.52 46.61
N SER A 210 -46.00 66.08 45.40
CA SER A 210 -45.80 67.52 45.06
C SER A 210 -44.33 68.04 45.17
N THR A 211 -43.66 68.62 44.15
CA THR A 211 -44.08 69.14 42.82
C THR A 211 -42.87 69.22 41.85
N ASN A 212 -43.12 69.10 40.54
CA ASN A 212 -42.24 69.40 39.38
C ASN A 212 -41.75 70.88 39.32
N PRO A 213 -40.90 71.33 38.34
CA PRO A 213 -40.27 70.61 37.20
C PRO A 213 -38.74 70.81 37.00
N ASP A 214 -38.22 70.11 35.98
CA ASP A 214 -36.97 70.23 35.18
C ASP A 214 -36.38 71.64 34.90
N PRO A 215 -35.13 71.77 34.35
CA PRO A 215 -34.05 70.77 34.16
C PRO A 215 -32.58 71.26 34.44
N SER A 216 -31.62 70.34 34.30
CA SER A 216 -30.19 70.51 33.89
C SER A 216 -29.16 71.29 34.75
N ALA A 217 -28.07 70.59 35.12
CA ALA A 217 -26.64 71.01 35.18
C ALA A 217 -25.84 69.84 35.81
N GLU A 218 -25.02 69.01 35.13
CA GLU A 218 -23.79 69.24 34.34
C GLU A 218 -22.51 69.44 35.19
N LEU A 219 -21.33 69.30 34.55
CA LEU A 219 -19.92 69.52 34.99
C LEU A 219 -19.14 68.25 35.42
N ARG A 220 -17.90 67.96 34.97
CA ARG A 220 -16.89 68.66 34.13
C ARG A 220 -16.13 67.61 33.27
N TRP A 221 -15.85 67.83 31.97
CA TRP A 221 -14.71 68.58 31.38
C TRP A 221 -13.33 67.99 31.72
N THR A 222 -12.39 67.82 30.78
CA THR A 222 -11.84 68.89 29.91
C THR A 222 -11.33 68.42 28.54
N ASN A 223 -11.66 69.20 27.51
CA ASN A 223 -10.83 69.80 26.42
C ASN A 223 -9.74 68.94 25.72
N ILE A 224 -9.52 69.02 24.40
CA ILE A 224 -9.39 70.23 23.55
C ILE A 224 -10.12 70.05 22.19
N ASP A 225 -10.33 71.18 21.51
CA ASP A 225 -11.34 71.49 20.48
C ASP A 225 -10.73 71.68 19.06
N LEU A 226 -11.60 71.97 18.07
CA LEU A 226 -11.37 72.42 16.68
C LEU A 226 -11.09 71.31 15.62
N LYS A 227 -11.70 71.31 14.43
CA LYS A 227 -12.81 72.13 13.88
C LYS A 227 -13.47 71.44 12.67
N GLU A 228 -14.79 71.57 12.55
CA GLU A 228 -15.57 71.10 11.41
C GLU A 228 -15.48 72.09 10.21
N ALA A 229 -15.64 71.58 8.97
CA ALA A 229 -15.83 72.39 7.76
C ALA A 229 -16.93 71.76 6.89
N GLN A 230 -17.86 72.59 6.38
CA GLN A 230 -19.16 72.14 5.88
C GLN A 230 -19.50 72.75 4.49
N LYS A 231 -20.30 72.01 3.70
CA LYS A 231 -21.12 72.41 2.52
C LYS A 231 -20.55 72.32 1.08
N TYR A 232 -21.02 71.30 0.34
CA TYR A 232 -21.93 71.34 -0.85
C TYR A 232 -21.73 72.39 -2.00
N PRO A 233 -22.34 72.18 -3.20
CA PRO A 233 -22.53 70.96 -4.03
C PRO A 233 -22.34 71.22 -5.57
N VAL A 234 -22.79 70.30 -6.46
CA VAL A 234 -23.52 70.51 -7.76
C VAL A 234 -23.11 69.54 -8.91
N LEU A 235 -24.11 68.77 -9.41
CA LEU A 235 -24.45 68.26 -10.78
C LEU A 235 -23.33 68.03 -11.85
N SER A 236 -23.34 67.01 -12.73
CA SER A 236 -24.46 66.44 -13.52
C SER A 236 -24.14 65.12 -14.26
N VAL A 237 -25.12 64.18 -14.38
CA VAL A 237 -25.76 63.56 -15.60
C VAL A 237 -24.85 63.21 -16.82
N SER A 238 -24.94 62.07 -17.57
CA SER A 238 -25.97 61.03 -17.90
C SER A 238 -25.32 59.65 -18.24
N THR A 239 -25.81 58.45 -17.88
CA THR A 239 -26.97 57.59 -18.32
C THR A 239 -26.81 56.72 -19.59
N PHE A 240 -27.41 55.50 -19.54
CA PHE A 240 -27.49 54.35 -20.51
C PHE A 240 -26.31 53.35 -20.46
N ALA A 241 -26.43 52.09 -20.00
CA ALA A 241 -27.37 50.96 -20.28
C ALA A 241 -27.13 50.35 -21.69
N GLU A 242 -26.98 49.04 -21.90
CA GLU A 242 -27.77 47.90 -21.34
C GLU A 242 -26.97 46.62 -20.97
N THR A 243 -27.72 45.65 -20.42
CA THR A 243 -27.46 44.24 -20.05
C THR A 243 -26.97 43.31 -21.18
N SER A 244 -26.41 42.10 -21.01
CA SER A 244 -26.00 41.28 -19.84
C SER A 244 -25.31 39.97 -20.30
N SER A 245 -24.24 39.51 -19.64
CA SER A 245 -23.98 38.09 -19.23
C SER A 245 -22.50 37.75 -18.98
N LEU A 246 -22.24 37.22 -17.77
CA LEU A 246 -21.18 36.29 -17.34
C LEU A 246 -19.70 36.45 -17.77
N SER A 247 -18.85 36.33 -16.75
CA SER A 247 -17.42 35.92 -16.79
C SER A 247 -16.40 36.89 -17.41
N SER A 248 -15.54 37.44 -16.55
CA SER A 248 -14.07 37.41 -16.76
C SER A 248 -13.33 37.95 -15.55
N LEU A 249 -12.27 37.25 -15.14
CA LEU A 249 -11.19 37.86 -14.39
C LEU A 249 -10.59 38.98 -15.25
N GLY A 250 -10.54 40.20 -14.70
CA GLY A 250 -9.86 41.32 -15.35
C GLY A 250 -8.34 41.09 -15.36
N MET A 251 -7.81 40.65 -16.50
CA MET A 251 -6.37 40.68 -16.77
C MET A 251 -5.85 42.11 -16.67
N PHE A 252 -4.73 42.31 -15.97
CA PHE A 252 -3.98 43.56 -16.06
C PHE A 252 -3.30 43.67 -17.43
N SER A 253 -3.36 44.86 -18.02
CA SER A 253 -2.75 45.13 -19.32
C SER A 253 -1.23 45.23 -19.19
N VAL A 254 -0.48 44.40 -19.94
CA VAL A 254 0.96 44.55 -20.09
C VAL A 254 1.22 45.59 -21.18
N GLY A 255 1.55 46.80 -20.76
CA GLY A 255 2.14 47.84 -21.61
C GLY A 255 3.58 48.07 -21.16
N ALA A 256 4.55 47.79 -22.02
CA ALA A 256 5.96 47.93 -21.70
C ALA A 256 6.45 49.37 -21.91
N GLU A 257 7.18 49.90 -20.93
CA GLU A 257 8.22 50.91 -21.14
C GLU A 257 9.33 50.66 -20.10
N GLU A 258 10.59 50.61 -20.55
CA GLU A 258 11.74 50.28 -19.72
C GLU A 258 12.23 51.49 -18.90
N GLN A 259 12.31 51.35 -17.58
CA GLN A 259 13.19 52.18 -16.75
C GLN A 259 13.55 51.49 -15.43
N GLN A 260 14.84 51.50 -15.10
CA GLN A 260 15.41 50.82 -13.92
C GLN A 260 15.20 51.63 -12.64
N TYR A 261 14.65 51.00 -11.59
CA TYR A 261 14.83 51.22 -10.13
C TYR A 261 13.75 50.35 -9.43
N GLY A 262 13.96 49.60 -8.35
CA GLY A 262 15.17 49.21 -7.63
C GLY A 262 14.86 47.97 -6.76
N ALA A 263 15.87 47.25 -6.28
CA ALA A 263 15.68 45.98 -5.58
C ALA A 263 15.29 46.15 -4.09
N ASP A 264 14.05 46.58 -3.80
CA ASP A 264 13.51 46.56 -2.40
C ASP A 264 11.97 46.63 -2.26
N GLU A 265 11.18 46.36 -3.31
CA GLU A 265 9.71 46.42 -3.19
C GLU A 265 9.13 45.29 -2.31
N HIS A 266 8.49 45.71 -1.22
CA HIS A 266 7.80 44.83 -0.29
C HIS A 266 6.54 44.22 -0.93
N PRO A 267 6.13 42.99 -0.56
CA PRO A 267 4.92 42.38 -1.11
C PRO A 267 3.68 43.20 -0.76
N LEU A 268 2.96 43.68 -1.79
CA LEU A 268 1.72 44.44 -1.65
C LEU A 268 0.55 43.49 -1.40
N TRP A 269 0.07 43.44 -0.15
CA TRP A 269 -1.04 42.56 0.24
C TRP A 269 -2.39 43.13 -0.21
N ALA A 270 -3.29 42.23 -0.60
CA ALA A 270 -4.67 42.57 -1.00
C ALA A 270 -5.73 42.06 -0.03
N TRP A 271 -5.44 40.99 0.72
CA TRP A 271 -6.39 40.34 1.62
C TRP A 271 -5.68 39.61 2.77
N VAL A 272 -6.36 39.41 3.90
CA VAL A 272 -5.89 38.63 5.05
C VAL A 272 -7.07 37.94 5.75
N SER A 273 -6.91 36.71 6.23
CA SER A 273 -7.97 35.97 6.94
C SER A 273 -7.44 35.30 8.21
N GLY A 274 -8.00 35.66 9.37
CA GLY A 274 -7.54 35.23 10.70
C GLY A 274 -8.27 34.05 11.33
N GLY A 275 -9.32 33.51 10.69
CA GLY A 275 -10.18 32.50 11.29
C GLY A 275 -9.46 31.22 11.77
N GLY A 276 -8.32 30.88 11.18
CA GLY A 276 -7.52 29.69 11.55
C GLY A 276 -6.33 29.96 12.48
N CYS A 277 -6.07 31.21 12.91
CA CYS A 277 -4.86 31.53 13.67
C CYS A 277 -5.11 31.64 15.17
N LEU A 278 -4.56 30.69 15.93
CA LEU A 278 -4.47 30.76 17.37
C LEU A 278 -3.19 31.50 17.78
N VAL A 279 -3.33 32.73 18.29
CA VAL A 279 -2.20 33.47 18.89
C VAL A 279 -2.01 32.99 20.32
N ASP A 280 -1.02 32.13 20.53
CA ASP A 280 -0.61 31.68 21.86
C ASP A 280 0.24 32.76 22.57
N LEU A 281 -0.25 33.25 23.71
CA LEU A 281 0.43 34.22 24.58
C LEU A 281 1.48 33.57 25.49
N HIS A 282 1.46 32.24 25.65
CA HIS A 282 2.35 31.47 26.52
C HIS A 282 3.48 30.75 25.78
N SER A 283 3.48 30.83 24.45
CA SER A 283 4.54 30.36 23.56
C SER A 283 5.92 30.83 24.07
N PRO A 284 6.86 29.92 24.37
CA PRO A 284 8.16 30.29 24.90
C PRO A 284 8.91 31.13 23.87
N LEU A 285 9.28 32.36 24.26
CA LEU A 285 10.02 33.28 23.40
C LEU A 285 11.23 32.57 22.79
N LYS A 286 11.48 32.76 21.48
CA LYS A 286 12.55 32.08 20.70
C LYS A 286 13.99 32.24 21.22
N TRP A 287 14.20 32.96 22.32
CA TRP A 287 15.48 33.02 23.02
C TRP A 287 15.60 32.02 24.19
N PHE A 288 14.51 31.37 24.62
CA PHE A 288 14.53 30.27 25.60
C PHE A 288 14.85 28.90 24.98
N THR A 289 14.64 28.74 23.67
CA THR A 289 15.06 27.53 22.93
C THR A 289 16.59 27.43 22.88
N VAL A 290 17.15 26.52 23.67
CA VAL A 290 18.50 25.98 23.44
C VAL A 290 18.40 25.03 22.24
N PRO A 291 19.28 25.13 21.22
CA PRO A 291 19.33 24.14 20.14
C PRO A 291 19.87 22.81 20.69
N SER A 292 18.97 21.92 21.10
CA SER A 292 19.30 20.56 21.52
C SER A 292 19.55 19.69 20.28
N GLY A 293 20.81 19.53 19.90
CA GLY A 293 21.23 18.60 18.85
C GLY A 293 22.06 19.24 17.73
N LEU A 294 23.34 19.52 18.00
CA LEU A 294 24.36 19.69 16.97
C LEU A 294 25.60 18.88 17.36
N SER A 295 25.92 17.87 16.56
CA SER A 295 27.17 17.12 16.66
C SER A 295 28.37 18.02 16.39
N SER A 296 29.54 17.67 16.92
CA SER A 296 30.69 18.57 17.12
C SER A 296 31.53 18.88 15.87
N SER A 297 30.92 18.97 14.68
CA SER A 297 31.64 19.09 13.40
C SER A 297 31.19 20.24 12.48
N ALA A 298 30.20 21.07 12.88
CA ALA A 298 29.64 22.15 12.06
C ALA A 298 29.77 23.56 12.68
N GLN A 299 30.85 23.84 13.42
CA GLN A 299 31.08 25.17 14.02
C GLN A 299 31.76 26.20 13.09
N SER A 300 32.11 25.83 11.86
CA SER A 300 32.52 26.79 10.84
C SER A 300 31.30 27.31 10.08
N LEU A 301 31.06 28.64 10.16
CA LEU A 301 30.08 29.44 9.40
C LEU A 301 28.64 29.53 9.95
N SER A 302 28.48 30.11 11.16
CA SER A 302 27.25 30.83 11.52
C SER A 302 27.56 32.25 12.06
N LEU A 303 27.52 33.23 11.15
CA LEU A 303 27.75 34.65 11.46
C LEU A 303 26.45 35.33 11.93
N SER A 304 26.18 35.31 13.24
CA SER A 304 25.44 36.38 13.98
C SER A 304 25.13 36.00 15.45
N ILE A 305 26.14 35.59 16.21
CA ILE A 305 26.00 35.51 17.68
C ILE A 305 25.83 36.93 18.22
N THR A 306 24.60 37.30 18.57
CA THR A 306 24.32 38.61 19.19
C THR A 306 24.91 38.65 20.60
N PRO A 307 25.44 39.79 21.10
CA PRO A 307 26.03 39.87 22.44
C PRO A 307 25.10 39.44 23.61
N ALA A 308 23.78 39.47 23.38
CA ALA A 308 22.78 38.96 24.32
C ALA A 308 22.76 37.43 24.47
N GLN A 309 23.34 36.67 23.53
CA GLN A 309 23.40 35.20 23.59
C GLN A 309 24.58 34.68 24.43
N THR A 310 25.69 35.42 24.48
CA THR A 310 26.91 35.07 25.23
C THR A 310 26.98 35.64 26.65
N ALA A 311 26.05 36.53 27.04
CA ALA A 311 26.07 37.22 28.33
C ALA A 311 25.99 36.25 29.53
N ALA A 312 26.83 36.49 30.56
CA ALA A 312 26.95 35.59 31.72
C ALA A 312 25.64 35.42 32.51
N TRP A 313 24.86 36.51 32.65
CA TRP A 313 23.55 36.47 33.33
C TRP A 313 22.57 35.49 32.67
N ARG A 314 22.63 35.32 31.35
CA ARG A 314 21.79 34.37 30.61
C ARG A 314 22.14 32.93 30.96
N LYS A 315 23.44 32.60 30.98
CA LYS A 315 23.91 31.26 31.42
C LYS A 315 23.48 30.97 32.86
N GLN A 316 23.57 31.96 33.74
CA GLN A 316 23.14 31.84 35.13
C GLN A 316 21.63 31.61 35.27
N ILE A 317 20.79 32.30 34.49
CA ILE A 317 19.34 32.06 34.47
C ILE A 317 19.02 30.67 33.93
N PHE A 318 19.64 30.22 32.83
CA PHE A 318 19.44 28.86 32.33
C PHE A 318 19.87 27.79 33.34
N GLN A 319 20.97 28.01 34.06
CA GLN A 319 21.41 27.11 35.11
C GLN A 319 20.42 27.07 36.29
N GLN A 320 19.96 28.23 36.78
CA GLN A 320 18.96 28.31 37.85
C GLN A 320 17.61 27.69 37.46
N LEU A 321 17.16 27.90 36.22
CA LEU A 321 15.95 27.27 35.70
C LEU A 321 16.14 25.76 35.57
N SER A 322 17.27 25.28 35.05
CA SER A 322 17.56 23.84 34.93
C SER A 322 17.65 23.15 36.31
N GLU A 323 18.30 23.78 37.30
CA GLU A 323 18.36 23.32 38.69
C GLU A 323 16.99 23.36 39.40
N ARG A 324 16.11 24.28 39.00
CA ARG A 324 14.73 24.36 39.49
C ARG A 324 13.87 23.27 38.87
N THR A 325 13.86 23.16 37.54
CA THR A 325 13.14 22.11 36.80
C THR A 325 13.59 20.71 37.25
N LYS A 326 14.89 20.50 37.50
CA LYS A 326 15.39 19.22 38.04
C LYS A 326 14.82 18.91 39.42
N ARG A 327 14.79 19.88 40.35
CA ARG A 327 14.19 19.73 41.68
C ARG A 327 12.67 19.54 41.63
N GLU A 328 11.99 20.21 40.71
CA GLU A 328 10.53 20.11 40.55
C GLU A 328 10.14 18.77 39.90
N LEU A 329 10.87 18.29 38.87
CA LEU A 329 10.62 16.98 38.24
C LEU A 329 11.11 15.77 39.06
N GLU A 330 12.08 15.92 39.96
CA GLU A 330 12.58 14.78 40.77
C GLU A 330 11.46 14.11 41.59
N ASN A 331 10.48 14.89 42.04
CA ASN A 331 9.27 14.42 42.75
C ASN A 331 8.23 13.73 41.84
N PHE A 332 8.40 13.76 40.52
CA PHE A 332 7.45 13.19 39.55
C PHE A 332 8.08 12.13 38.63
N ARG A 333 9.35 11.75 38.82
CA ARG A 333 10.04 10.71 38.01
C ARG A 333 9.36 9.33 38.01
N HIS A 334 8.44 9.09 38.93
CA HIS A 334 7.69 7.85 39.13
C HIS A 334 6.32 7.88 38.44
N TYR A 335 5.93 9.02 37.85
CA TYR A 335 4.84 9.10 36.89
C TYR A 335 5.39 8.89 35.48
N GLU A 336 4.72 8.04 34.71
CA GLU A 336 5.01 7.87 33.30
C GLU A 336 4.75 9.19 32.56
N GLN A 337 5.69 9.58 31.70
CA GLN A 337 5.61 10.89 31.04
C GLN A 337 4.45 10.89 30.05
N ALA A 338 3.49 11.79 30.25
CA ALA A 338 2.36 11.97 29.33
C ALA A 338 2.84 12.53 27.99
N VAL A 339 3.22 11.63 27.08
CA VAL A 339 3.51 11.94 25.69
C VAL A 339 2.18 11.97 24.94
N GLU A 340 1.86 13.10 24.30
CA GLU A 340 0.82 13.13 23.26
C GLU A 340 1.30 12.30 22.07
N GLN A 341 1.01 11.00 22.11
CA GLN A 341 1.19 10.12 20.96
C GLN A 341 0.18 10.54 19.90
N SER A 342 0.66 11.18 18.83
CA SER A 342 -0.17 11.56 17.70
C SER A 342 -0.63 10.30 16.95
N VAL A 343 -1.82 9.81 17.29
CA VAL A 343 -2.45 8.70 16.58
C VAL A 343 -3.12 9.26 15.33
N TRP A 344 -2.65 8.83 14.16
CA TRP A 344 -3.32 9.10 12.89
C TRP A 344 -4.33 7.98 12.60
N VAL A 345 -5.49 8.34 12.07
CA VAL A 345 -6.59 7.38 11.84
C VAL A 345 -7.22 7.61 10.47
N LYS A 346 -7.32 6.54 9.66
CA LYS A 346 -8.12 6.52 8.43
C LYS A 346 -9.24 5.48 8.52
N THR A 347 -10.48 5.94 8.38
CA THR A 347 -11.68 5.11 8.34
C THR A 347 -12.24 4.98 6.92
N GLY A 348 -12.84 3.83 6.60
CA GLY A 348 -13.65 3.64 5.40
C GLY A 348 -14.63 2.47 5.54
N THR A 349 -15.32 2.15 4.45
CA THR A 349 -16.33 1.08 4.38
C THR A 349 -15.95 0.08 3.30
N LEU A 350 -15.73 -1.17 3.70
CA LEU A 350 -15.39 -2.26 2.79
C LEU A 350 -16.38 -3.41 2.97
N GLN A 351 -16.30 -4.43 2.13
CA GLN A 351 -17.02 -5.68 2.33
C GLN A 351 -16.04 -6.78 2.72
N TRP A 352 -16.36 -7.58 3.73
CA TRP A 352 -15.53 -8.69 4.19
C TRP A 352 -16.17 -10.05 3.85
N TRP A 353 -15.35 -10.99 3.39
CA TRP A 353 -15.75 -12.38 3.24
C TRP A 353 -15.68 -13.10 4.59
N ARG A 354 -16.81 -13.16 5.29
CA ARG A 354 -16.86 -13.65 6.68
C ARG A 354 -16.43 -15.11 6.80
N ASN A 355 -15.74 -15.43 7.90
CA ASN A 355 -15.15 -16.75 8.16
C ASN A 355 -16.10 -17.79 8.79
N TRP A 356 -17.39 -17.48 8.99
CA TRP A 356 -18.38 -18.43 9.49
C TRP A 356 -19.51 -18.71 8.48
N LYS A 357 -20.14 -19.89 8.61
CA LYS A 357 -21.22 -20.34 7.73
C LYS A 357 -22.55 -19.60 8.02
N PRO A 358 -23.41 -19.39 6.99
CA PRO A 358 -23.11 -19.52 5.57
C PRO A 358 -22.12 -18.42 5.12
N TYR A 359 -21.09 -18.80 4.36
CA TYR A 359 -20.09 -17.84 3.88
C TYR A 359 -20.73 -16.85 2.91
N LYS A 360 -20.61 -15.56 3.21
CA LYS A 360 -21.10 -14.47 2.35
C LYS A 360 -20.31 -13.20 2.62
N TRP A 361 -20.34 -12.29 1.66
CA TRP A 361 -19.91 -10.92 1.86
C TRP A 361 -20.80 -10.22 2.90
N MET A 362 -20.17 -9.38 3.73
CA MET A 362 -20.80 -8.57 4.77
C MET A 362 -20.18 -7.17 4.73
N ASP A 363 -20.98 -6.13 4.79
CA ASP A 363 -20.49 -4.75 4.91
C ASP A 363 -19.82 -4.55 6.27
N VAL A 364 -18.62 -3.96 6.26
CA VAL A 364 -17.78 -3.73 7.44
C VAL A 364 -17.24 -2.30 7.43
N ARG A 365 -17.08 -1.73 8.62
CA ARG A 365 -16.32 -0.49 8.77
C ARG A 365 -14.87 -0.85 9.06
N VAL A 366 -13.94 -0.25 8.34
CA VAL A 366 -12.51 -0.52 8.48
C VAL A 366 -11.81 0.75 8.95
N THR A 367 -10.93 0.60 9.94
CA THR A 367 -10.16 1.70 10.53
C THR A 367 -8.70 1.29 10.60
N LEU A 368 -7.82 2.04 9.95
CA LEU A 368 -6.38 1.92 10.13
C LEU A 368 -5.94 3.00 11.13
N GLU A 369 -5.39 2.56 12.26
CA GLU A 369 -4.80 3.42 13.28
C GLU A 369 -3.28 3.30 13.18
N GLN A 370 -2.57 4.41 13.10
CA GLN A 370 -1.11 4.47 13.08
C GLN A 370 -0.63 5.26 14.31
N PHE A 371 0.21 4.65 15.13
CA PHE A 371 0.80 5.31 16.29
C PHE A 371 2.30 5.50 16.07
N THR A 372 2.81 6.67 16.46
CA THR A 372 4.26 6.92 16.47
C THR A 372 4.77 6.75 17.90
N GLY A 373 5.57 5.72 18.13
CA GLY A 373 6.24 5.43 19.40
C GLY A 373 7.28 6.49 19.77
N SER A 374 7.71 6.48 21.03
CA SER A 374 8.71 7.44 21.57
C SER A 374 10.11 7.28 20.96
N ASP A 375 10.39 6.15 20.31
CA ASP A 375 11.59 5.86 19.53
C ASP A 375 11.46 6.30 18.05
N GLY A 376 10.33 6.88 17.66
CA GLY A 376 10.00 7.25 16.28
C GLY A 376 9.42 6.10 15.44
N MET A 377 9.18 4.92 16.01
CA MET A 377 8.57 3.81 15.28
C MET A 377 7.13 4.10 14.93
N ARG A 378 6.74 3.79 13.68
CA ARG A 378 5.34 3.79 13.26
C ARG A 378 4.82 2.38 13.18
N ASP A 379 4.13 1.96 14.23
CA ASP A 379 3.33 0.75 14.19
C ASP A 379 1.89 1.10 13.78
N SER A 380 1.22 0.14 13.16
CA SER A 380 -0.12 0.33 12.61
C SER A 380 -1.03 -0.86 12.93
N ILE A 381 -2.31 -0.61 13.20
CA ILE A 381 -3.32 -1.62 13.52
C ILE A 381 -4.54 -1.40 12.60
N LEU A 382 -4.95 -2.46 11.91
CA LEU A 382 -6.17 -2.48 11.10
C LEU A 382 -7.31 -3.11 11.90
N PHE A 383 -8.32 -2.31 12.22
CA PHE A 383 -9.58 -2.77 12.80
C PHE A 383 -10.64 -2.96 11.72
N ILE A 384 -11.33 -4.10 11.74
CA ILE A 384 -12.43 -4.46 10.86
C ILE A 384 -13.66 -4.70 11.75
N TYR A 385 -14.54 -3.71 11.82
CA TYR A 385 -15.76 -3.72 12.63
C TYR A 385 -16.93 -4.34 11.84
N TYR A 386 -17.60 -5.30 12.45
CA TYR A 386 -18.68 -6.09 11.85
C TYR A 386 -19.82 -6.36 12.84
N MET A 387 -21.00 -6.70 12.32
CA MET A 387 -22.18 -7.05 13.12
C MET A 387 -22.38 -8.57 13.17
N TYR A 388 -22.53 -9.13 14.36
CA TYR A 388 -22.78 -10.56 14.58
C TYR A 388 -23.87 -10.76 15.62
N HIS A 389 -25.04 -11.28 15.20
CA HIS A 389 -26.21 -11.41 16.07
C HIS A 389 -26.55 -10.10 16.81
N GLU A 390 -26.58 -9.00 16.05
CA GLU A 390 -26.81 -7.63 16.53
C GLU A 390 -25.73 -7.04 17.48
N GLU A 391 -24.74 -7.83 17.88
CA GLU A 391 -23.56 -7.35 18.61
C GLU A 391 -22.53 -6.74 17.64
N LYS A 392 -21.96 -5.59 18.03
CA LYS A 392 -20.76 -5.02 17.38
C LYS A 392 -19.53 -5.82 17.78
N LYS A 393 -18.83 -6.41 16.81
CA LYS A 393 -17.56 -7.12 17.01
C LYS A 393 -16.50 -6.53 16.09
N TYR A 394 -15.24 -6.83 16.36
CA TYR A 394 -14.13 -6.40 15.53
C TYR A 394 -13.08 -7.49 15.39
N ILE A 395 -12.36 -7.47 14.27
CA ILE A 395 -11.07 -8.12 14.10
C ILE A 395 -10.03 -7.01 14.14
N HIS A 396 -8.96 -7.17 14.91
CA HIS A 396 -7.77 -6.33 14.79
C HIS A 396 -6.66 -7.13 14.09
N VAL A 397 -5.80 -6.45 13.34
CA VAL A 397 -4.61 -7.04 12.70
C VAL A 397 -3.46 -6.05 12.84
N PHE A 398 -2.36 -6.47 13.45
CA PHE A 398 -1.15 -5.66 13.51
C PHE A 398 -0.43 -5.70 12.16
N LEU A 399 -0.08 -4.54 11.60
CA LEU A 399 0.53 -4.46 10.26
C LEU A 399 1.94 -5.06 10.23
N ASN A 400 2.62 -5.14 11.38
CA ASN A 400 3.88 -5.85 11.58
C ASN A 400 3.74 -7.39 11.60
N GLU A 401 2.53 -7.94 11.68
CA GLU A 401 2.23 -9.38 11.50
C GLU A 401 1.75 -9.73 10.07
N VAL A 402 1.39 -8.74 9.25
CA VAL A 402 0.85 -8.97 7.90
C VAL A 402 1.96 -9.43 6.94
N THR A 403 1.91 -10.67 6.48
CA THR A 403 3.00 -11.29 5.70
C THR A 403 2.91 -10.99 4.22
N ILE A 404 1.71 -10.83 3.66
CA ILE A 404 1.51 -10.34 2.30
C ILE A 404 0.09 -9.76 2.14
N ILE A 405 -0.06 -8.83 1.20
CA ILE A 405 -1.35 -8.33 0.72
C ILE A 405 -1.38 -8.58 -0.81
N VAL A 406 -2.41 -9.27 -1.29
CA VAL A 406 -2.52 -9.70 -2.70
C VAL A 406 -3.90 -9.36 -3.25
N GLU A 407 -3.97 -8.78 -4.44
CA GLU A 407 -5.24 -8.54 -5.13
C GLU A 407 -5.88 -9.88 -5.56
N VAL A 408 -7.14 -10.10 -5.21
CA VAL A 408 -7.90 -11.32 -5.52
C VAL A 408 -8.79 -11.08 -6.72
N LEU A 409 -8.53 -11.81 -7.81
CA LEU A 409 -9.36 -11.79 -9.02
C LEU A 409 -10.78 -12.29 -8.70
N ASN A 410 -11.76 -11.41 -8.89
CA ASN A 410 -13.18 -11.69 -8.70
C ASN A 410 -13.98 -10.87 -9.72
N GLU A 411 -14.64 -11.53 -10.68
CA GLU A 411 -15.36 -10.86 -11.77
C GLU A 411 -16.47 -9.92 -11.30
N ALA A 412 -16.93 -10.08 -10.05
CA ALA A 412 -18.01 -9.28 -9.46
C ALA A 412 -17.54 -8.20 -8.47
N LYS A 413 -16.27 -8.19 -8.01
CA LYS A 413 -15.79 -7.29 -6.94
C LYS A 413 -14.30 -6.95 -7.03
N HIS A 414 -13.97 -5.71 -6.68
CA HIS A 414 -12.60 -5.26 -6.48
C HIS A 414 -12.08 -5.75 -5.11
N SER A 415 -11.56 -6.98 -5.06
CA SER A 415 -11.17 -7.65 -3.82
C SER A 415 -9.66 -7.85 -3.63
N PHE A 416 -9.21 -7.84 -2.39
CA PHE A 416 -7.84 -8.18 -1.98
C PHE A 416 -7.85 -9.07 -0.73
N ALA A 417 -6.79 -9.87 -0.58
CA ALA A 417 -6.57 -10.79 0.52
C ALA A 417 -5.37 -10.32 1.35
N LEU A 418 -5.56 -10.32 2.67
CA LEU A 418 -4.54 -9.98 3.65
C LEU A 418 -4.19 -11.24 4.45
N TYR A 419 -2.90 -11.57 4.47
CA TYR A 419 -2.35 -12.77 5.11
C TYR A 419 -1.53 -12.39 6.35
N THR A 420 -1.56 -13.26 7.35
CA THR A 420 -0.66 -13.29 8.52
C THR A 420 -0.14 -14.74 8.64
N PRO A 421 0.84 -15.05 9.51
CA PRO A 421 1.34 -16.42 9.67
C PRO A 421 0.20 -17.40 9.99
N GLU A 422 -0.60 -17.10 11.01
CA GLU A 422 -1.74 -17.91 11.42
C GLU A 422 -2.79 -18.07 10.31
N ARG A 423 -3.14 -16.98 9.59
CA ARG A 423 -4.07 -17.05 8.44
C ARG A 423 -3.53 -17.89 7.28
N THR A 424 -2.22 -17.88 7.10
CA THR A 424 -1.52 -18.66 6.09
C THR A 424 -1.55 -20.15 6.44
N LYS A 425 -1.26 -20.52 7.71
CA LYS A 425 -1.43 -21.90 8.22
C LYS A 425 -2.87 -22.40 8.10
N GLN A 426 -3.84 -21.55 8.43
CA GLN A 426 -5.27 -21.83 8.28
C GLN A 426 -5.75 -21.92 6.81
N ARG A 427 -4.92 -21.53 5.83
CA ARG A 427 -5.28 -21.42 4.40
C ARG A 427 -6.54 -20.55 4.16
N TRP A 428 -6.78 -19.58 5.04
CA TRP A 428 -7.97 -18.73 5.03
C TRP A 428 -7.57 -17.27 5.31
N PRO A 429 -7.19 -16.48 4.27
CA PRO A 429 -6.87 -15.07 4.42
C PRO A 429 -8.08 -14.22 4.78
N ILE A 430 -7.82 -12.97 5.19
CA ILE A 430 -8.85 -11.96 5.36
C ILE A 430 -9.11 -11.32 3.98
N CYS A 431 -10.17 -11.74 3.30
CA CYS A 431 -10.55 -11.16 2.01
C CYS A 431 -11.48 -9.95 2.20
N LEU A 432 -11.03 -8.77 1.79
CA LEU A 432 -11.78 -7.53 1.74
C LEU A 432 -12.13 -7.17 0.29
N ALA A 433 -13.17 -6.37 0.08
CA ALA A 433 -13.55 -5.82 -1.21
C ALA A 433 -13.98 -4.36 -1.08
N ALA A 434 -13.48 -3.53 -1.99
CA ALA A 434 -13.85 -2.13 -2.12
C ALA A 434 -15.06 -1.95 -3.05
N THR A 435 -15.68 -0.77 -2.99
CA THR A 435 -16.78 -0.39 -3.89
C THR A 435 -16.28 -0.09 -5.29
N THR A 436 -15.07 0.47 -5.40
CA THR A 436 -14.44 0.85 -6.67
C THR A 436 -13.00 0.34 -6.75
N GLU A 437 -12.47 0.24 -7.97
CA GLU A 437 -11.07 -0.12 -8.21
C GLU A 437 -10.08 0.92 -7.64
N GLN A 438 -10.42 2.21 -7.69
CA GLN A 438 -9.57 3.26 -7.11
C GLN A 438 -9.48 3.11 -5.59
N GLU A 439 -10.62 2.94 -4.91
CA GLU A 439 -10.66 2.71 -3.46
C GLU A 439 -9.85 1.46 -3.08
N MET A 440 -9.92 0.38 -3.87
CA MET A 440 -9.09 -0.82 -3.66
C MET A 440 -7.60 -0.50 -3.70
N HIS A 441 -7.15 0.23 -4.74
CA HIS A 441 -5.73 0.59 -4.89
C HIS A 441 -5.26 1.56 -3.80
N ASP A 442 -6.09 2.52 -3.39
CA ASP A 442 -5.78 3.45 -2.29
C ASP A 442 -5.60 2.71 -0.95
N TRP A 443 -6.41 1.67 -0.70
CA TRP A 443 -6.24 0.79 0.47
C TRP A 443 -5.01 -0.10 0.34
N LEU A 444 -4.78 -0.73 -0.82
CA LEU A 444 -3.60 -1.56 -1.06
C LEU A 444 -2.29 -0.77 -0.87
N SER A 445 -2.21 0.44 -1.45
CA SER A 445 -1.07 1.34 -1.34
C SER A 445 -0.79 1.71 0.12
N LEU A 446 -1.82 2.17 0.84
CA LEU A 446 -1.72 2.55 2.25
C LEU A 446 -1.31 1.38 3.17
N LEU A 447 -1.92 0.20 2.99
CA LEU A 447 -1.63 -0.96 3.83
C LEU A 447 -0.24 -1.52 3.55
N ASN A 448 0.19 -1.62 2.28
CA ASN A 448 1.56 -2.00 1.92
C ASN A 448 2.58 -1.04 2.53
N MET A 449 2.31 0.27 2.47
CA MET A 449 3.17 1.27 3.11
C MET A 449 3.24 1.10 4.63
N SER A 450 2.10 0.92 5.29
CA SER A 450 2.03 0.69 6.73
C SER A 450 2.78 -0.58 7.16
N CYS A 451 2.70 -1.66 6.37
CA CYS A 451 3.46 -2.89 6.59
C CYS A 451 4.99 -2.69 6.49
N CYS A 452 5.44 -1.80 5.60
CA CYS A 452 6.86 -1.51 5.40
C CYS A 452 7.39 -0.56 6.50
N GLU A 453 6.64 0.49 6.84
CA GLU A 453 6.96 1.42 7.94
C GLU A 453 7.09 0.66 9.28
N SER A 454 6.11 -0.19 9.61
CA SER A 454 6.11 -0.99 10.86
C SER A 454 7.28 -1.99 10.94
N ARG A 455 7.95 -2.29 9.82
CA ARG A 455 9.11 -3.20 9.75
C ARG A 455 10.44 -2.51 9.51
N ARG A 456 10.49 -1.17 9.47
CA ARG A 456 11.67 -0.37 9.07
C ARG A 456 12.19 -0.72 7.65
N ILE A 457 11.36 -1.28 6.78
CA ILE A 457 11.75 -1.62 5.41
C ILE A 457 11.57 -0.37 4.54
N GLN A 458 12.69 0.25 4.17
CA GLN A 458 12.73 1.45 3.33
C GLN A 458 13.76 1.29 2.21
N GLY A 459 13.54 1.97 1.08
CA GLY A 459 14.46 1.93 -0.06
C GLY A 459 14.37 0.64 -0.90
N PRO A 460 15.36 0.40 -1.77
CA PRO A 460 15.39 -0.76 -2.68
C PRO A 460 15.51 -2.11 -1.95
N PRO A 461 15.23 -3.24 -2.63
CA PRO A 461 15.53 -4.57 -2.11
C PRO A 461 17.02 -4.82 -1.95
N SER A 462 17.38 -5.65 -0.97
CA SER A 462 18.77 -6.05 -0.78
C SER A 462 19.26 -6.92 -1.95
N HIS A 463 20.58 -7.00 -2.11
CA HIS A 463 21.20 -7.88 -3.10
C HIS A 463 20.92 -9.38 -2.85
N HIS A 464 20.43 -9.74 -1.66
CA HIS A 464 20.08 -11.11 -1.29
C HIS A 464 18.58 -11.42 -1.38
N ALA A 465 17.76 -10.44 -1.76
CA ALA A 465 16.32 -10.56 -1.77
C ALA A 465 15.81 -11.71 -2.66
N ILE A 466 14.77 -12.40 -2.18
CA ILE A 466 14.05 -13.46 -2.88
C ILE A 466 12.93 -12.80 -3.69
N TRP A 467 12.88 -13.07 -4.99
CA TRP A 467 11.91 -12.46 -5.91
C TRP A 467 10.90 -13.48 -6.41
N SER A 468 9.65 -13.06 -6.58
CA SER A 468 8.56 -13.94 -6.99
C SER A 468 7.48 -13.16 -7.74
N VAL A 469 6.78 -13.80 -8.68
CA VAL A 469 5.70 -13.18 -9.47
C VAL A 469 4.43 -14.02 -9.47
N THR A 470 3.29 -13.34 -9.53
CA THR A 470 1.96 -13.96 -9.62
C THR A 470 1.59 -14.35 -11.05
N CYS A 471 0.54 -15.17 -11.21
CA CYS A 471 -0.06 -15.53 -12.50
C CYS A 471 -0.81 -14.37 -13.18
N LYS A 472 -1.02 -13.25 -12.46
CA LYS A 472 -1.41 -11.97 -13.08
C LYS A 472 -0.21 -11.33 -13.75
N GLY A 473 0.91 -11.27 -13.03
CA GLY A 473 2.16 -10.61 -13.40
C GLY A 473 2.68 -9.64 -12.32
N ASP A 474 2.05 -9.61 -11.13
CA ASP A 474 2.47 -8.75 -10.01
C ASP A 474 3.81 -9.23 -9.45
N ILE A 475 4.67 -8.29 -9.07
CA ILE A 475 6.04 -8.57 -8.61
C ILE A 475 6.11 -8.39 -7.10
N PHE A 476 6.59 -9.42 -6.40
CA PHE A 476 6.83 -9.40 -4.97
C PHE A 476 8.28 -9.74 -4.65
N VAL A 477 8.77 -9.16 -3.56
CA VAL A 477 10.13 -9.36 -3.07
C VAL A 477 10.12 -9.53 -1.55
N SER A 478 10.95 -10.44 -1.06
CA SER A 478 11.11 -10.75 0.36
C SER A 478 12.58 -10.65 0.75
N GLU A 479 12.88 -9.94 1.84
CA GLU A 479 14.23 -9.87 2.38
C GLU A 479 14.49 -11.14 3.22
N PRO A 480 15.53 -11.95 2.91
CA PRO A 480 15.84 -13.12 3.71
C PRO A 480 16.36 -12.70 5.08
N SER A 481 15.85 -13.33 6.14
CA SER A 481 16.49 -13.24 7.45
C SER A 481 17.71 -14.18 7.50
N PRO A 482 18.74 -13.89 8.31
CA PRO A 482 19.82 -14.84 8.59
C PRO A 482 19.35 -16.15 9.24
N GLU A 483 18.12 -16.14 9.79
CA GLU A 483 17.45 -17.29 10.42
C GLU A 483 16.75 -18.21 9.41
N LEU A 484 16.52 -17.75 8.16
CA LEU A 484 15.80 -18.51 7.13
C LEU A 484 16.47 -19.85 6.79
N GLU A 485 17.81 -19.90 6.84
CA GLU A 485 18.62 -21.09 6.57
C GLU A 485 19.29 -21.64 7.87
N ALA A 486 18.97 -21.08 9.05
CA ALA A 486 19.66 -21.39 10.31
C ALA A 486 19.10 -22.65 11.01
N GLY A 487 19.93 -23.70 11.08
CA GLY A 487 19.57 -25.02 11.59
C GLY A 487 18.77 -25.11 12.92
N PRO A 488 19.02 -24.31 13.97
CA PRO A 488 18.26 -24.39 15.21
C PRO A 488 17.00 -23.50 15.26
N HIS A 489 16.88 -22.50 14.40
CA HIS A 489 15.80 -21.49 14.40
C HIS A 489 15.34 -21.16 12.98
N LEU A 490 14.92 -22.18 12.23
CA LEU A 490 14.38 -22.03 10.87
C LEU A 490 13.15 -21.10 10.87
N MET A 491 13.28 -19.93 10.25
CA MET A 491 12.13 -19.06 9.97
C MET A 491 11.17 -19.78 9.02
N GLN A 492 9.88 -19.87 9.40
CA GLN A 492 8.87 -20.57 8.60
C GLN A 492 8.41 -19.70 7.42
N CYS A 493 8.11 -20.33 6.28
CA CYS A 493 7.69 -19.67 5.03
C CYS A 493 6.41 -18.85 5.16
N ASP A 494 5.58 -19.13 6.17
CA ASP A 494 4.37 -18.38 6.46
C ASP A 494 4.64 -17.07 7.22
N GLN A 495 5.83 -16.91 7.82
CA GLN A 495 6.29 -15.71 8.52
C GLN A 495 6.99 -14.72 7.58
N MET A 496 7.40 -15.14 6.39
CA MET A 496 8.10 -14.27 5.43
C MET A 496 7.23 -13.10 5.00
N PHE A 497 7.78 -11.89 5.09
CA PHE A 497 7.13 -10.70 4.56
C PHE A 497 7.45 -10.50 3.08
N TRP A 498 6.43 -10.33 2.26
CA TRP A 498 6.52 -10.07 0.83
C TRP A 498 5.97 -8.69 0.53
N ARG A 499 6.85 -7.74 0.17
CA ARG A 499 6.46 -6.42 -0.31
C ARG A 499 6.29 -6.42 -1.83
N GLN A 500 5.32 -5.66 -2.32
CA GLN A 500 5.08 -5.52 -3.75
C GLN A 500 6.01 -4.47 -4.38
N VAL A 501 6.44 -4.72 -5.62
CA VAL A 501 7.24 -3.80 -6.43
C VAL A 501 6.44 -3.47 -7.69
N GLY A 502 6.50 -2.21 -8.13
CA GLY A 502 5.84 -1.77 -9.37
C GLY A 502 6.38 -2.49 -10.61
N GLY A 503 5.57 -2.54 -11.66
CA GLY A 503 5.86 -3.25 -12.90
C GLY A 503 4.98 -4.47 -13.12
N HIS A 504 5.25 -5.19 -14.20
CA HIS A 504 4.51 -6.38 -14.62
C HIS A 504 5.44 -7.37 -15.32
N LEU A 505 5.56 -8.60 -14.81
CA LEU A 505 6.49 -9.61 -15.32
C LEU A 505 5.89 -11.03 -15.27
N ARG A 506 6.23 -11.86 -16.25
CA ARG A 506 5.88 -13.30 -16.29
C ARG A 506 6.93 -14.16 -15.58
N LEU A 507 8.19 -13.73 -15.59
CA LEU A 507 9.33 -14.45 -15.04
C LEU A 507 10.35 -13.44 -14.50
N ILE A 508 11.07 -13.82 -13.45
CA ILE A 508 12.09 -13.01 -12.78
C ILE A 508 13.25 -13.90 -12.31
N GLU A 509 14.49 -13.43 -12.49
CA GLU A 509 15.73 -14.08 -12.03
C GLU A 509 16.69 -13.05 -11.42
N CYS A 510 17.43 -13.45 -10.39
CA CYS A 510 18.35 -12.58 -9.63
C CYS A 510 19.70 -13.26 -9.33
N ASN A 511 20.67 -12.48 -8.80
CA ASN A 511 21.89 -13.01 -8.19
C ASN A 511 22.29 -12.23 -6.93
N ASN A 512 23.28 -12.75 -6.20
CA ASN A 512 23.76 -12.18 -4.94
C ASN A 512 24.51 -10.84 -5.06
N ARG A 513 24.67 -10.29 -6.28
CA ARG A 513 25.23 -8.95 -6.56
C ARG A 513 24.14 -7.89 -6.82
N GLY A 514 22.87 -8.25 -6.66
CA GLY A 514 21.73 -7.34 -6.88
C GLY A 514 21.33 -7.15 -8.34
N ILE A 515 21.88 -7.94 -9.27
CA ILE A 515 21.46 -7.92 -10.67
C ILE A 515 20.18 -8.75 -10.78
N VAL A 516 19.09 -8.12 -11.24
CA VAL A 516 17.78 -8.76 -11.41
C VAL A 516 17.28 -8.50 -12.82
N TRP A 517 16.82 -9.55 -13.51
CA TRP A 517 16.22 -9.48 -14.83
C TRP A 517 14.82 -10.08 -14.81
N GLY A 518 13.93 -9.50 -15.60
CA GLY A 518 12.57 -9.94 -15.83
C GLY A 518 12.28 -10.24 -17.30
N ILE A 519 11.24 -11.03 -17.55
CA ILE A 519 10.65 -11.20 -18.89
C ILE A 519 9.14 -10.94 -18.79
N GLY A 520 8.60 -10.12 -19.70
CA GLY A 520 7.17 -9.89 -19.86
C GLY A 520 6.38 -11.11 -20.38
N TYR A 521 5.06 -10.94 -20.53
CA TYR A 521 4.20 -11.86 -21.27
C TYR A 521 4.39 -11.76 -22.79
N ASP A 522 4.82 -10.59 -23.27
CA ASP A 522 5.18 -10.31 -24.66
C ASP A 522 6.58 -10.81 -25.07
N HIS A 523 7.33 -11.43 -24.15
CA HIS A 523 8.73 -11.85 -24.29
C HIS A 523 9.77 -10.72 -24.28
N THR A 524 9.40 -9.48 -23.95
CA THR A 524 10.35 -8.37 -23.78
C THR A 524 11.17 -8.57 -22.50
N ALA A 525 12.48 -8.32 -22.59
CA ALA A 525 13.41 -8.41 -21.48
C ALA A 525 13.49 -7.07 -20.72
N TRP A 526 13.52 -7.15 -19.39
CA TRP A 526 13.59 -6.00 -18.49
C TRP A 526 14.72 -6.20 -17.48
N VAL A 527 15.39 -5.12 -17.08
CA VAL A 527 16.44 -5.14 -16.05
C VAL A 527 16.08 -4.20 -14.90
N TYR A 528 16.36 -4.63 -13.68
CA TYR A 528 16.10 -3.86 -12.47
C TYR A 528 17.07 -2.67 -12.34
N THR A 529 16.56 -1.52 -11.91
CA THR A 529 17.25 -0.23 -11.97
C THR A 529 17.74 0.28 -10.61
N GLY A 530 17.51 -0.47 -9.52
CA GLY A 530 17.76 0.00 -8.15
C GLY A 530 16.70 0.96 -7.59
N GLY A 531 15.62 1.22 -8.33
CA GLY A 531 14.46 1.99 -7.84
C GLY A 531 13.53 1.17 -6.95
N TYR A 532 12.59 1.82 -6.26
CA TYR A 532 11.58 1.18 -5.42
C TYR A 532 10.23 1.90 -5.51
N GLY A 533 9.14 1.18 -5.30
CA GLY A 533 7.77 1.68 -5.54
C GLY A 533 7.27 1.38 -6.96
N GLY A 534 6.35 2.20 -7.45
CA GLY A 534 5.71 2.10 -8.76
C GLY A 534 4.39 1.33 -8.76
N GLY A 535 3.76 1.25 -9.93
CA GLY A 535 2.38 0.78 -10.09
C GLY A 535 1.42 1.71 -9.35
N PHE A 536 0.56 1.16 -8.48
CA PHE A 536 -0.28 1.94 -7.58
C PHE A 536 0.45 2.42 -6.30
N ILE A 537 1.71 2.03 -6.10
CA ILE A 537 2.56 2.49 -4.99
C ILE A 537 3.30 3.74 -5.47
N GLN A 538 2.56 4.83 -5.62
CA GLN A 538 3.04 6.10 -6.17
C GLN A 538 2.85 7.23 -5.15
N GLY A 539 3.92 7.96 -4.80
CA GLY A 539 3.90 8.99 -3.76
C GLY A 539 5.23 9.09 -2.98
N LEU A 540 5.19 9.64 -1.76
CA LEU A 540 6.35 9.94 -0.91
C LEU A 540 7.31 8.76 -0.62
N ALA A 541 6.85 7.53 -0.83
CA ALA A 541 7.62 6.31 -0.57
C ALA A 541 7.96 5.52 -1.85
N SER A 542 7.75 6.11 -3.03
CA SER A 542 8.40 5.68 -4.26
C SER A 542 9.75 6.40 -4.39
N SER A 543 10.72 5.77 -5.04
CA SER A 543 11.88 6.50 -5.55
C SER A 543 11.42 7.54 -6.57
N ALA A 544 12.01 8.74 -6.51
CA ALA A 544 11.77 9.79 -7.50
C ALA A 544 12.51 9.52 -8.82
N ASP A 545 13.69 8.88 -8.71
CA ASP A 545 14.51 8.45 -9.82
C ASP A 545 14.33 6.93 -10.08
N ASN A 546 14.88 6.43 -11.19
CA ASN A 546 14.92 5.01 -11.55
C ASN A 546 13.55 4.30 -11.72
N ILE A 547 12.42 5.01 -11.68
CA ILE A 547 11.09 4.50 -12.04
C ILE A 547 10.78 4.87 -13.50
N TYR A 548 10.44 3.86 -14.31
CA TYR A 548 10.18 4.00 -15.74
C TYR A 548 8.80 3.47 -16.10
N MET A 549 8.25 3.95 -17.23
CA MET A 549 7.04 3.39 -17.81
C MET A 549 7.35 2.00 -18.39
N GLN A 550 6.57 1.00 -18.01
CA GLN A 550 6.65 -0.36 -18.53
C GLN A 550 5.35 -0.69 -19.28
N THR A 551 5.47 -1.39 -20.41
CA THR A 551 4.29 -1.92 -21.11
C THR A 551 4.48 -3.38 -21.45
N ASP A 552 3.43 -4.18 -21.30
CA ASP A 552 3.42 -5.61 -21.59
C ASP A 552 2.17 -5.97 -22.40
N VAL A 553 2.26 -7.02 -23.21
CA VAL A 553 1.21 -7.44 -24.15
C VAL A 553 0.92 -8.92 -23.97
N LYS A 554 -0.31 -9.25 -23.58
CA LYS A 554 -0.77 -10.62 -23.33
C LYS A 554 -1.78 -11.02 -24.41
N CYS A 555 -1.71 -12.27 -24.85
CA CYS A 555 -2.73 -12.86 -25.70
C CYS A 555 -3.80 -13.53 -24.82
N VAL A 556 -5.06 -13.12 -24.99
CA VAL A 556 -6.22 -13.83 -24.46
C VAL A 556 -6.71 -14.81 -25.51
N TYR A 557 -7.02 -16.04 -25.10
CA TYR A 557 -7.39 -17.13 -25.98
C TYR A 557 -8.80 -17.64 -25.69
N ILE A 558 -9.59 -17.84 -26.74
CA ILE A 558 -10.87 -18.55 -26.69
C ILE A 558 -10.88 -19.66 -27.76
N TYR A 559 -11.74 -20.66 -27.57
CA TYR A 559 -11.79 -21.84 -28.42
C TYR A 559 -13.17 -21.98 -29.05
N GLU A 560 -13.20 -21.99 -30.38
CA GLU A 560 -14.39 -22.33 -31.16
C GLU A 560 -14.44 -23.85 -31.33
N ASN A 561 -15.45 -24.49 -30.78
CA ASN A 561 -15.63 -25.94 -30.74
C ASN A 561 -16.76 -26.37 -31.68
N GLN A 562 -16.56 -27.47 -32.42
CA GLN A 562 -17.57 -28.02 -33.34
C GLN A 562 -17.57 -29.55 -33.32
N ARG A 563 -18.77 -30.13 -33.48
CA ARG A 563 -18.98 -31.58 -33.51
C ARG A 563 -19.39 -32.08 -34.89
N TRP A 564 -18.82 -33.21 -35.29
CA TRP A 564 -19.15 -33.89 -36.53
C TRP A 564 -20.49 -34.60 -36.44
N ASN A 565 -21.32 -34.41 -37.46
CA ASN A 565 -22.62 -35.02 -37.65
C ASN A 565 -22.67 -35.70 -39.04
N PRO A 566 -23.27 -36.89 -39.20
CA PRO A 566 -23.28 -37.60 -40.48
C PRO A 566 -23.91 -36.85 -41.67
N VAL A 567 -24.86 -35.94 -41.39
CA VAL A 567 -25.63 -35.22 -42.42
C VAL A 567 -25.01 -33.86 -42.78
N THR A 568 -24.44 -33.15 -41.80
CA THR A 568 -23.99 -31.75 -41.94
C THR A 568 -22.49 -31.55 -41.76
N GLY A 569 -21.73 -32.61 -41.44
CA GLY A 569 -20.31 -32.49 -41.11
C GLY A 569 -20.08 -31.83 -39.75
N TYR A 570 -18.97 -31.11 -39.59
CA TYR A 570 -18.70 -30.35 -38.36
C TYR A 570 -19.65 -29.16 -38.24
N SER A 571 -20.38 -29.07 -37.14
CA SER A 571 -21.32 -27.99 -36.85
C SER A 571 -21.21 -27.50 -35.41
N SER A 572 -21.77 -26.31 -35.15
CA SER A 572 -21.92 -25.72 -33.82
C SER A 572 -23.13 -26.29 -33.04
N ARG A 573 -23.69 -27.43 -33.46
CA ARG A 573 -24.71 -28.17 -32.69
C ARG A 573 -24.03 -29.38 -32.04
N GLY A 574 -23.69 -29.23 -30.76
CA GLY A 574 -23.22 -30.32 -29.90
C GLY A 574 -24.38 -31.12 -29.28
N LEU A 575 -24.03 -32.20 -28.58
CA LEU A 575 -24.91 -32.89 -27.63
C LEU A 575 -24.94 -32.14 -26.29
N PRO A 576 -25.97 -32.37 -25.42
CA PRO A 576 -26.05 -31.73 -24.11
C PRO A 576 -24.87 -32.01 -23.16
N THR A 577 -24.08 -33.05 -23.43
CA THR A 577 -22.88 -33.43 -22.67
C THR A 577 -21.59 -32.82 -23.22
N ASP A 578 -21.66 -32.06 -24.32
CA ASP A 578 -20.48 -31.50 -24.97
C ASP A 578 -20.01 -30.21 -24.28
N ARG A 579 -18.74 -29.87 -24.50
CA ARG A 579 -18.18 -28.57 -24.13
C ARG A 579 -18.93 -27.44 -24.81
N TYR A 580 -18.90 -26.25 -24.21
CA TYR A 580 -19.44 -25.05 -24.84
C TYR A 580 -18.85 -24.84 -26.24
N MET A 581 -19.71 -24.52 -27.22
CA MET A 581 -19.30 -24.31 -28.63
C MET A 581 -18.35 -23.10 -28.79
N TRP A 582 -18.33 -22.21 -27.81
CA TRP A 582 -17.33 -21.17 -27.62
C TRP A 582 -16.88 -21.24 -26.16
N SER A 583 -15.60 -21.58 -25.91
CA SER A 583 -15.13 -21.89 -24.57
C SER A 583 -13.78 -21.28 -24.20
N ASP A 584 -13.48 -21.32 -22.91
CA ASP A 584 -12.12 -21.23 -22.39
C ASP A 584 -11.25 -22.44 -22.83
N ALA A 585 -10.00 -22.49 -22.36
CA ALA A 585 -9.08 -23.61 -22.65
C ALA A 585 -9.50 -24.95 -22.03
N SER A 586 -10.17 -24.93 -20.87
CA SER A 586 -10.70 -26.14 -20.22
C SER A 586 -11.93 -26.71 -20.93
N GLY A 587 -12.72 -25.85 -21.58
CA GLY A 587 -13.98 -26.23 -22.22
C GLY A 587 -15.20 -26.18 -21.31
N LEU A 588 -15.01 -25.79 -20.05
CA LEU A 588 -16.02 -25.85 -18.99
C LEU A 588 -16.72 -24.51 -18.76
N GLN A 589 -16.19 -23.41 -19.31
CA GLN A 589 -16.78 -22.07 -19.23
C GLN A 589 -17.05 -21.53 -20.65
N GLU A 590 -18.18 -20.84 -20.83
CA GLU A 590 -18.55 -20.24 -22.11
C GLU A 590 -17.80 -18.92 -22.37
N CYS A 591 -16.98 -18.88 -23.41
CA CYS A 591 -16.20 -17.70 -23.78
C CYS A 591 -16.36 -17.38 -25.27
N THR A 592 -17.28 -16.46 -25.57
CA THR A 592 -17.54 -15.93 -26.92
C THR A 592 -16.71 -14.67 -27.18
N LYS A 593 -16.53 -14.31 -28.45
CA LYS A 593 -15.85 -13.07 -28.87
C LYS A 593 -16.45 -11.78 -28.29
N LEU A 594 -17.73 -11.82 -27.90
CA LEU A 594 -18.50 -10.69 -27.36
C LEU A 594 -18.52 -10.63 -25.84
N ASN A 595 -18.58 -11.78 -25.14
CA ASN A 595 -18.61 -11.81 -23.68
C ASN A 595 -17.20 -11.71 -23.03
N THR A 596 -16.14 -12.02 -23.78
CA THR A 596 -14.77 -12.08 -23.26
C THR A 596 -14.21 -10.66 -23.03
N LYS A 597 -14.02 -10.32 -21.74
CA LYS A 597 -13.40 -9.06 -21.28
C LYS A 597 -11.86 -9.18 -21.20
N PRO A 598 -11.13 -8.06 -21.12
CA PRO A 598 -9.70 -8.08 -20.75
C PRO A 598 -9.48 -8.71 -19.36
N PRO A 599 -8.26 -9.19 -19.03
CA PRO A 599 -7.99 -9.86 -17.75
C PRO A 599 -8.22 -9.01 -16.49
N SER A 600 -8.03 -7.70 -16.58
CA SER A 600 -8.44 -6.69 -15.59
C SER A 600 -8.69 -5.36 -16.30
N PRO A 601 -9.30 -4.34 -15.66
CA PRO A 601 -9.59 -3.05 -16.29
C PRO A 601 -8.34 -2.28 -16.77
N GLN A 602 -7.17 -2.56 -16.17
CA GLN A 602 -5.86 -2.04 -16.59
C GLN A 602 -5.41 -2.54 -17.97
N TRP A 603 -6.03 -3.60 -18.50
CA TRP A 603 -5.74 -4.16 -19.81
C TRP A 603 -6.66 -3.56 -20.89
N SER A 604 -6.06 -2.91 -21.88
CA SER A 604 -6.73 -2.41 -23.08
C SER A 604 -6.62 -3.40 -24.24
N TRP A 605 -7.68 -3.59 -25.04
CA TRP A 605 -7.57 -4.39 -26.27
C TRP A 605 -6.78 -3.62 -27.34
N VAL A 606 -5.76 -4.25 -27.93
CA VAL A 606 -4.89 -3.65 -28.96
C VAL A 606 -4.88 -4.41 -30.28
N SER A 607 -5.67 -5.47 -30.41
CA SER A 607 -5.96 -6.13 -31.69
C SER A 607 -7.41 -6.58 -31.75
N ASP A 608 -7.86 -6.96 -32.95
CA ASP A 608 -9.04 -7.79 -33.13
C ASP A 608 -8.75 -9.28 -32.87
N TRP A 609 -9.80 -10.09 -32.87
CA TRP A 609 -9.71 -11.55 -32.77
C TRP A 609 -9.16 -12.17 -34.07
N TYR A 610 -7.98 -12.77 -33.99
CA TYR A 610 -7.35 -13.52 -35.09
C TYR A 610 -7.27 -15.02 -34.80
N ILE A 611 -7.08 -15.83 -35.84
CA ILE A 611 -6.87 -17.27 -35.71
C ILE A 611 -5.40 -17.53 -35.35
N ASP A 612 -5.17 -18.33 -34.32
CA ASP A 612 -3.82 -18.66 -33.87
C ASP A 612 -3.41 -20.07 -34.31
N PHE A 613 -2.45 -20.11 -35.24
CA PHE A 613 -1.89 -21.33 -35.83
C PHE A 613 -0.79 -21.98 -34.96
N ASN A 614 -0.27 -21.28 -33.94
CA ASN A 614 0.84 -21.73 -33.09
C ASN A 614 0.37 -22.64 -31.93
N THR A 615 -0.59 -23.53 -32.19
CA THR A 615 -1.08 -24.50 -31.20
C THR A 615 -0.19 -25.74 -31.12
N SER A 616 0.00 -26.28 -29.91
CA SER A 616 0.61 -27.60 -29.73
C SER A 616 -0.20 -28.69 -30.43
N GLY A 617 0.49 -29.57 -31.19
CA GLY A 617 -0.15 -30.56 -32.07
C GLY A 617 -0.43 -30.03 -33.50
N GLY A 618 -0.18 -28.75 -33.76
CA GLY A 618 -0.42 -28.09 -35.05
C GLY A 618 -1.90 -27.84 -35.34
N THR A 619 -2.16 -27.12 -36.44
CA THR A 619 -3.48 -26.89 -37.02
C THR A 619 -3.50 -27.31 -38.49
N ASP A 620 -4.69 -27.39 -39.08
CA ASP A 620 -4.84 -27.31 -40.53
C ASP A 620 -4.64 -25.87 -41.06
N ARG A 621 -4.92 -25.66 -42.35
CA ARG A 621 -4.80 -24.34 -43.02
C ARG A 621 -5.87 -23.32 -42.59
N GLU A 622 -6.93 -23.74 -41.90
CA GLU A 622 -8.03 -22.90 -41.40
C GLU A 622 -7.94 -22.66 -39.88
N GLY A 623 -6.92 -23.21 -39.21
CA GLY A 623 -6.71 -23.11 -37.76
C GLY A 623 -7.42 -24.18 -36.93
N TRP A 624 -7.98 -25.22 -37.54
CA TRP A 624 -8.61 -26.32 -36.81
C TRP A 624 -7.59 -27.32 -36.30
N GLN A 625 -7.83 -27.80 -35.08
CA GLN A 625 -7.30 -29.03 -34.54
C GLN A 625 -8.42 -30.05 -34.40
N TYR A 626 -8.13 -31.32 -34.68
CA TYR A 626 -9.06 -32.43 -34.65
C TYR A 626 -8.78 -33.36 -33.47
N ALA A 627 -9.82 -34.03 -32.97
CA ALA A 627 -9.70 -35.09 -31.97
C ALA A 627 -10.90 -36.05 -32.05
N ALA A 628 -10.73 -37.24 -31.48
CA ALA A 628 -11.81 -38.22 -31.38
C ALA A 628 -12.96 -37.76 -30.48
N ASP A 629 -12.64 -37.04 -29.40
CA ASP A 629 -13.61 -36.43 -28.50
C ASP A 629 -12.97 -35.22 -27.77
N PHE A 630 -13.79 -34.37 -27.16
CA PHE A 630 -13.41 -33.16 -26.46
C PHE A 630 -12.33 -33.29 -25.36
N PRO A 631 -12.30 -34.34 -24.52
CA PRO A 631 -11.23 -34.54 -23.54
C PRO A 631 -9.96 -35.20 -24.13
N ALA A 632 -9.90 -35.49 -25.43
CA ALA A 632 -8.77 -36.19 -26.05
C ALA A 632 -7.64 -35.22 -26.50
N SER A 633 -6.51 -35.79 -26.92
CA SER A 633 -5.39 -35.03 -27.47
C SER A 633 -5.67 -34.57 -28.91
N TYR A 634 -5.45 -33.29 -29.18
CA TYR A 634 -5.74 -32.66 -30.47
C TYR A 634 -4.55 -32.67 -31.44
N HIS A 635 -4.81 -32.78 -32.74
CA HIS A 635 -3.82 -32.75 -33.82
C HIS A 635 -4.28 -31.96 -35.06
N GLY A 636 -3.33 -31.38 -35.80
CA GLY A 636 -3.60 -30.52 -36.97
C GLY A 636 -4.05 -31.21 -38.26
N HIS A 637 -4.31 -32.52 -38.26
CA HIS A 637 -4.78 -33.25 -39.44
C HIS A 637 -6.06 -34.03 -39.12
N LYS A 638 -6.99 -34.07 -40.09
CA LYS A 638 -8.27 -34.75 -39.97
C LYS A 638 -8.16 -36.24 -40.33
N THR A 639 -8.72 -37.10 -39.50
CA THR A 639 -8.85 -38.54 -39.70
C THR A 639 -10.33 -38.97 -39.66
N MET A 640 -10.62 -40.22 -40.01
CA MET A 640 -11.98 -40.80 -39.89
C MET A 640 -12.42 -41.05 -38.45
N LYS A 641 -11.53 -40.89 -37.46
CA LYS A 641 -11.85 -41.09 -36.03
C LYS A 641 -12.18 -39.78 -35.31
N ASP A 642 -12.09 -38.63 -35.99
CA ASP A 642 -12.21 -37.31 -35.36
C ASP A 642 -13.63 -36.76 -35.38
N PHE A 643 -14.38 -37.02 -34.31
CA PHE A 643 -15.74 -36.54 -34.16
C PHE A 643 -15.85 -35.10 -33.64
N VAL A 644 -14.75 -34.50 -33.18
CA VAL A 644 -14.72 -33.09 -32.78
C VAL A 644 -13.58 -32.32 -33.44
N ARG A 645 -13.76 -31.01 -33.56
CA ARG A 645 -12.66 -30.07 -33.88
C ARG A 645 -12.76 -28.82 -33.01
N ARG A 646 -11.62 -28.19 -32.76
CA ARG A 646 -11.53 -26.88 -32.10
C ARG A 646 -10.62 -25.93 -32.89
N ARG A 647 -10.86 -24.62 -32.79
CA ARG A 647 -10.01 -23.57 -33.37
C ARG A 647 -9.68 -22.53 -32.30
N ARG A 648 -8.39 -22.25 -32.10
CA ARG A 648 -7.94 -21.24 -31.14
C ARG A 648 -8.01 -19.85 -31.77
N TRP A 649 -8.79 -18.98 -31.16
CA TRP A 649 -8.82 -17.56 -31.47
C TRP A 649 -8.02 -16.81 -30.41
N ALA A 650 -7.22 -15.84 -30.83
CA ALA A 650 -6.40 -15.01 -29.98
C ALA A 650 -6.74 -13.52 -30.16
N ARG A 651 -6.65 -12.75 -29.08
CA ARG A 651 -6.73 -11.28 -29.11
C ARG A 651 -5.69 -10.69 -28.18
N LYS A 652 -4.95 -9.68 -28.63
CA LYS A 652 -3.92 -9.03 -27.84
C LYS A 652 -4.52 -7.94 -26.98
N CYS A 653 -4.20 -7.95 -25.69
CA CYS A 653 -4.40 -6.83 -24.78
C CYS A 653 -3.05 -6.28 -24.30
N LYS A 654 -3.00 -4.99 -24.00
CA LYS A 654 -1.83 -4.26 -23.50
C LYS A 654 -2.13 -3.65 -22.14
N ILE A 655 -1.21 -3.84 -21.20
CA ILE A 655 -1.15 -3.11 -19.93
C ILE A 655 -0.07 -2.01 -20.03
N VAL A 656 -0.32 -0.89 -19.36
CA VAL A 656 0.66 0.19 -19.15
C VAL A 656 0.77 0.40 -17.66
N THR A 657 1.98 0.29 -17.13
CA THR A 657 2.29 0.43 -15.71
C THR A 657 3.61 1.20 -15.56
N ASN A 658 4.09 1.37 -14.33
CA ASN A 658 5.41 1.92 -14.06
C ASN A 658 6.10 1.12 -12.95
N GLY A 659 7.43 1.16 -12.93
CA GLY A 659 8.23 0.45 -11.94
C GLY A 659 9.74 0.60 -12.17
N PRO A 660 10.56 0.00 -11.31
CA PRO A 660 12.02 0.08 -11.40
C PRO A 660 12.61 -0.87 -12.45
N TRP A 661 12.11 -0.78 -13.69
CA TRP A 661 12.42 -1.69 -14.80
C TRP A 661 12.79 -0.91 -16.05
N LEU A 662 13.98 -1.14 -16.57
CA LEU A 662 14.42 -0.61 -17.86
C LEU A 662 14.34 -1.71 -18.93
N GLU A 663 13.80 -1.37 -20.10
CA GLU A 663 13.74 -2.30 -21.23
C GLU A 663 15.15 -2.66 -21.72
N VAL A 664 15.41 -3.92 -22.04
CA VAL A 664 16.62 -4.37 -22.73
C VAL A 664 16.27 -4.74 -24.17
N PRO A 665 16.56 -3.87 -25.17
CA PRO A 665 16.08 -4.08 -26.53
C PRO A 665 16.72 -5.28 -27.27
N SER A 666 16.18 -5.50 -28.48
CA SER A 666 16.75 -6.29 -29.58
C SER A 666 16.52 -7.81 -29.60
N VAL A 667 16.08 -8.47 -28.52
CA VAL A 667 15.76 -9.92 -28.56
C VAL A 667 14.58 -10.28 -27.64
N THR A 668 13.61 -11.02 -28.16
CA THR A 668 12.51 -11.63 -27.39
C THR A 668 12.95 -12.92 -26.70
N LEU A 669 12.73 -13.01 -25.38
CA LEU A 669 13.20 -14.10 -24.53
C LEU A 669 12.08 -15.00 -24.00
N TRP A 670 12.36 -16.31 -23.96
CA TRP A 670 11.49 -17.33 -23.38
C TRP A 670 11.86 -17.68 -21.93
N ASP A 671 13.16 -17.87 -21.67
CA ASP A 671 13.74 -18.22 -20.37
C ASP A 671 15.07 -17.47 -20.19
N ILE A 672 15.48 -17.22 -18.95
CA ILE A 672 16.72 -16.53 -18.58
C ILE A 672 17.28 -17.15 -17.29
N SER A 673 18.59 -17.05 -17.08
CA SER A 673 19.26 -17.48 -15.86
C SER A 673 20.53 -16.66 -15.65
N ILE A 674 20.69 -16.14 -14.43
CA ILE A 674 21.89 -15.42 -13.96
C ILE A 674 22.67 -16.34 -13.02
N ILE A 675 24.00 -16.33 -13.05
CA ILE A 675 24.82 -17.11 -12.11
C ILE A 675 24.58 -16.64 -10.65
N PRO A 676 24.25 -17.54 -9.70
CA PRO A 676 23.73 -17.15 -8.38
C PRO A 676 24.82 -16.60 -7.43
N SER A 677 26.03 -17.16 -7.50
CA SER A 677 27.25 -16.66 -6.84
C SER A 677 28.47 -16.89 -7.74
N SER A 678 29.50 -16.07 -7.57
CA SER A 678 30.80 -16.21 -8.22
C SER A 678 31.90 -16.11 -7.17
N ASP A 679 32.64 -17.21 -6.95
CA ASP A 679 33.70 -17.35 -5.94
C ASP A 679 35.02 -16.66 -6.37
N ALA A 680 34.93 -15.52 -7.05
CA ALA A 680 36.06 -14.76 -7.56
C ALA A 680 35.98 -13.29 -7.07
N ASP A 681 36.89 -12.96 -6.17
CA ASP A 681 37.10 -11.63 -5.56
C ASP A 681 37.56 -10.54 -6.55
N ASP A 682 37.85 -10.93 -7.81
CA ASP A 682 38.58 -10.12 -8.81
C ASP A 682 37.87 -10.01 -10.18
N GLU A 683 36.66 -10.58 -10.36
CA GLU A 683 35.95 -10.51 -11.66
C GLU A 683 34.59 -9.81 -11.60
N GLU A 684 34.50 -8.65 -12.27
CA GLU A 684 33.28 -7.83 -12.42
C GLU A 684 32.16 -8.51 -13.23
N ALA A 685 32.52 -9.45 -14.11
CA ALA A 685 31.62 -10.03 -15.11
C ALA A 685 30.71 -11.13 -14.54
N VAL A 686 29.41 -10.97 -14.74
CA VAL A 686 28.37 -11.92 -14.31
C VAL A 686 27.89 -12.73 -15.51
N ALA A 687 27.91 -14.06 -15.42
CA ALA A 687 27.37 -14.92 -16.47
C ALA A 687 25.84 -14.89 -16.46
N LEU A 688 25.27 -14.57 -17.62
CA LEU A 688 23.83 -14.58 -17.87
C LEU A 688 23.55 -15.32 -19.17
N TRP A 689 22.67 -16.31 -19.09
CA TRP A 689 22.24 -17.15 -20.19
C TRP A 689 20.74 -16.99 -20.44
N ALA A 690 20.31 -17.06 -21.69
CA ALA A 690 18.91 -16.94 -22.06
C ALA A 690 18.55 -17.85 -23.24
N ILE A 691 17.25 -18.04 -23.44
CA ILE A 691 16.67 -18.74 -24.59
C ILE A 691 15.73 -17.78 -25.31
N SER A 692 15.81 -17.69 -26.65
CA SER A 692 14.88 -16.89 -27.47
C SER A 692 13.48 -17.52 -27.54
N ASP A 693 12.47 -16.75 -27.96
CA ASP A 693 11.13 -17.28 -28.28
C ASP A 693 11.14 -18.44 -29.32
N LYS A 694 12.13 -18.45 -30.23
CA LYS A 694 12.37 -19.52 -31.20
C LYS A 694 13.05 -20.75 -30.61
N GLY A 695 13.71 -20.61 -29.46
CA GLY A 695 14.45 -21.68 -28.76
C GLY A 695 15.96 -21.64 -28.97
N ASP A 696 16.51 -20.56 -29.50
CA ASP A 696 17.96 -20.36 -29.70
C ASP A 696 18.61 -20.04 -28.33
N VAL A 697 19.82 -20.54 -28.08
CA VAL A 697 20.54 -20.28 -26.81
C VAL A 697 21.49 -19.09 -26.95
N LEU A 698 21.47 -18.19 -25.97
CA LEU A 698 22.21 -16.93 -25.98
C LEU A 698 22.98 -16.74 -24.65
N CYS A 699 24.18 -16.17 -24.72
CA CYS A 699 24.86 -15.58 -23.56
C CYS A 699 24.78 -14.06 -23.65
N ARG A 700 24.52 -13.36 -22.55
CA ARG A 700 24.71 -11.89 -22.48
C ARG A 700 26.15 -11.59 -22.09
N LEU A 701 26.80 -10.69 -22.83
CA LEU A 701 28.16 -10.22 -22.56
C LEU A 701 28.12 -8.87 -21.81
N GLY A 702 29.20 -8.57 -21.08
CA GLY A 702 29.41 -7.28 -20.42
C GLY A 702 28.44 -6.95 -19.29
N VAL A 703 27.74 -7.95 -18.73
CA VAL A 703 26.88 -7.79 -17.55
C VAL A 703 27.77 -7.64 -16.31
N THR A 704 27.65 -6.51 -15.63
CA THR A 704 28.35 -6.21 -14.36
C THR A 704 27.36 -5.53 -13.40
N GLN A 705 27.77 -5.26 -12.16
CA GLN A 705 26.90 -4.53 -11.22
C GLN A 705 26.65 -3.08 -11.66
N GLN A 706 27.62 -2.48 -12.35
CA GLN A 706 27.56 -1.12 -12.90
C GLN A 706 26.86 -1.07 -14.27
N ASN A 707 26.83 -2.20 -15.00
CA ASN A 707 26.05 -2.38 -16.22
C ASN A 707 25.17 -3.64 -16.13
N PRO A 708 24.08 -3.64 -15.34
CA PRO A 708 23.18 -4.78 -15.20
C PRO A 708 22.56 -5.25 -16.52
N ALA A 709 22.36 -4.33 -17.47
CA ALA A 709 21.81 -4.62 -18.79
C ALA A 709 22.80 -5.37 -19.72
N GLY A 710 24.10 -5.35 -19.43
CA GLY A 710 25.13 -5.88 -20.34
C GLY A 710 25.21 -5.15 -21.69
N THR A 711 26.08 -5.61 -22.59
CA THR A 711 26.39 -4.93 -23.86
C THR A 711 25.78 -5.61 -25.08
N SER A 712 25.85 -6.94 -25.18
CA SER A 712 25.46 -7.65 -26.41
C SER A 712 25.09 -9.12 -26.15
N TRP A 713 24.38 -9.73 -27.10
CA TRP A 713 24.05 -11.15 -27.10
C TRP A 713 25.02 -11.94 -27.98
N LEU A 714 25.57 -13.02 -27.43
CA LEU A 714 26.39 -14.01 -28.13
C LEU A 714 25.55 -15.26 -28.38
N HIS A 715 25.33 -15.60 -29.65
CA HIS A 715 24.58 -16.80 -30.02
C HIS A 715 25.42 -18.07 -29.81
N VAL A 716 24.83 -19.08 -29.17
CA VAL A 716 25.46 -20.37 -28.89
C VAL A 716 24.83 -21.43 -29.78
N GLY A 717 25.66 -22.10 -30.60
CA GLY A 717 25.20 -23.14 -31.53
C GLY A 717 24.46 -24.28 -30.82
N THR A 718 23.31 -24.66 -31.39
CA THR A 718 22.45 -25.76 -30.95
C THR A 718 21.85 -26.47 -32.16
N ASP A 719 21.83 -27.81 -32.13
CA ASP A 719 21.22 -28.62 -33.20
C ASP A 719 19.68 -28.74 -33.06
N GLN A 720 19.13 -28.35 -31.90
CA GLN A 720 17.71 -28.39 -31.59
C GLN A 720 17.29 -27.23 -30.66
N PRO A 721 16.03 -26.76 -30.73
CA PRO A 721 15.55 -25.64 -29.93
C PRO A 721 15.32 -26.00 -28.45
N PHE A 722 15.66 -25.05 -27.57
CA PHE A 722 15.58 -25.16 -26.12
C PHE A 722 14.30 -24.52 -25.52
N ILE A 723 14.00 -24.87 -24.26
CA ILE A 723 12.85 -24.35 -23.48
C ILE A 723 13.18 -23.94 -22.06
N SER A 724 14.29 -24.41 -21.49
CA SER A 724 14.76 -23.93 -20.19
C SER A 724 16.29 -24.01 -20.10
N ILE A 725 16.90 -23.03 -19.42
CA ILE A 725 18.35 -22.96 -19.20
C ILE A 725 18.65 -22.51 -17.78
N SER A 726 19.70 -23.05 -17.17
CA SER A 726 20.18 -22.60 -15.87
C SER A 726 21.71 -22.66 -15.80
N VAL A 727 22.31 -21.56 -15.31
CA VAL A 727 23.73 -21.47 -14.97
C VAL A 727 23.89 -21.45 -13.46
N GLY A 728 24.57 -22.45 -12.89
CA GLY A 728 24.92 -22.54 -11.47
C GLY A 728 26.33 -22.07 -11.16
N ALA A 729 26.79 -22.29 -9.93
CA ALA A 729 28.17 -21.98 -9.53
C ALA A 729 29.19 -22.75 -10.39
N TYR A 730 30.44 -22.28 -10.41
CA TYR A 730 31.51 -22.80 -11.26
C TYR A 730 31.15 -22.83 -12.77
N TYR A 731 30.27 -21.91 -13.20
CA TYR A 731 29.79 -21.78 -14.58
C TYR A 731 29.13 -23.06 -15.14
N GLN A 732 28.53 -23.88 -14.28
CA GLN A 732 27.83 -25.10 -14.69
C GLN A 732 26.53 -24.76 -15.42
N VAL A 733 26.53 -24.86 -16.75
CA VAL A 733 25.36 -24.58 -17.59
C VAL A 733 24.64 -25.86 -17.97
N TRP A 734 23.35 -25.93 -17.64
CA TRP A 734 22.44 -27.00 -18.01
C TRP A 734 21.24 -26.43 -18.76
N ALA A 735 20.69 -27.20 -19.71
CA ALA A 735 19.52 -26.79 -20.48
C ALA A 735 18.62 -27.97 -20.87
N ILE A 736 17.32 -27.70 -21.03
CA ILE A 736 16.29 -28.66 -21.46
C ILE A 736 15.76 -28.27 -22.83
N ALA A 737 15.71 -29.24 -23.75
CA ALA A 737 15.23 -29.04 -25.12
C ALA A 737 13.71 -29.25 -25.28
N ARG A 738 13.11 -28.76 -26.38
CA ARG A 738 11.65 -28.83 -26.65
C ARG A 738 11.07 -30.25 -26.58
N ASP A 739 11.86 -31.25 -26.97
CA ASP A 739 11.55 -32.68 -26.90
C ASP A 739 11.40 -33.21 -25.45
N GLY A 740 12.12 -32.60 -24.50
CA GLY A 740 12.22 -32.98 -23.10
C GLY A 740 13.55 -33.65 -22.72
N SER A 741 14.58 -33.56 -23.57
CA SER A 741 15.93 -34.08 -23.35
C SER A 741 16.79 -33.08 -22.56
N ALA A 742 17.67 -33.57 -21.68
CA ALA A 742 18.59 -32.74 -20.91
C ALA A 742 19.97 -32.64 -21.57
N PHE A 743 20.60 -31.47 -21.44
CA PHE A 743 21.95 -31.22 -21.91
C PHE A 743 22.78 -30.45 -20.86
N TYR A 744 24.04 -30.82 -20.74
CA TYR A 744 25.07 -30.10 -19.98
C TYR A 744 26.04 -29.43 -20.95
N ARG A 745 26.59 -28.25 -20.63
CA ARG A 745 27.55 -27.55 -21.49
C ARG A 745 28.94 -27.47 -20.86
N GLY A 746 29.94 -27.99 -21.58
CA GLY A 746 31.33 -28.03 -21.10
C GLY A 746 32.13 -26.74 -21.32
N SER A 747 33.18 -26.57 -20.51
CA SER A 747 34.22 -25.54 -20.64
C SER A 747 33.76 -24.08 -20.59
N VAL A 748 32.56 -23.82 -20.05
CA VAL A 748 32.08 -22.46 -19.81
C VAL A 748 32.93 -21.81 -18.72
N SER A 749 33.40 -20.59 -18.97
CA SER A 749 34.23 -19.81 -18.03
C SER A 749 34.15 -18.32 -18.38
N PRO A 750 34.60 -17.39 -17.52
CA PRO A 750 34.58 -15.96 -17.84
C PRO A 750 35.34 -15.61 -19.13
N LYS A 751 36.51 -16.23 -19.32
CA LYS A 751 37.37 -16.06 -20.50
C LYS A 751 36.80 -16.73 -21.76
N LYS A 752 35.86 -17.67 -21.59
CA LYS A 752 35.17 -18.39 -22.66
C LYS A 752 33.68 -18.53 -22.32
N PRO A 753 32.90 -17.43 -22.37
CA PRO A 753 31.54 -17.39 -21.84
C PRO A 753 30.59 -18.31 -22.60
N ALA A 754 30.87 -18.62 -23.87
CA ALA A 754 30.11 -19.59 -24.64
C ALA A 754 30.49 -21.06 -24.38
N GLY A 755 31.59 -21.38 -23.68
CA GLY A 755 32.09 -22.76 -23.55
C GLY A 755 32.40 -23.46 -24.88
N ASP A 756 32.39 -24.80 -24.87
CA ASP A 756 32.68 -25.64 -26.05
C ASP A 756 31.43 -26.24 -26.69
N CYS A 757 30.88 -27.30 -26.09
CA CYS A 757 29.87 -28.15 -26.70
C CYS A 757 28.82 -28.63 -25.69
N TRP A 758 27.70 -29.13 -26.22
CA TRP A 758 26.61 -29.74 -25.46
C TRP A 758 26.80 -31.25 -25.33
N TYR A 759 26.63 -31.77 -24.13
CA TYR A 759 26.61 -33.19 -23.80
C TYR A 759 25.18 -33.61 -23.46
N HIS A 760 24.65 -34.58 -24.19
CA HIS A 760 23.32 -35.13 -23.93
C HIS A 760 23.31 -35.97 -22.64
N ILE A 761 22.41 -35.64 -21.71
CA ILE A 761 22.25 -36.33 -20.43
C ILE A 761 20.98 -37.20 -20.50
N PRO A 762 21.06 -38.53 -20.26
CA PRO A 762 19.90 -39.40 -20.32
C PRO A 762 18.79 -38.97 -19.34
N SER A 763 17.59 -38.69 -19.84
CA SER A 763 16.44 -38.30 -19.01
C SER A 763 15.95 -39.43 -18.07
N PRO A 764 15.24 -39.11 -16.97
CA PRO A 764 14.59 -40.12 -16.13
C PRO A 764 13.65 -41.03 -16.95
N GLN A 765 13.50 -42.30 -16.54
CA GLN A 765 12.82 -43.31 -17.36
C GLN A 765 11.41 -42.89 -17.79
N LYS A 766 11.20 -42.78 -19.11
CA LYS A 766 9.95 -42.39 -19.78
C LYS A 766 9.43 -40.98 -19.43
N GLN A 767 10.22 -40.15 -18.74
CA GLN A 767 9.84 -38.76 -18.44
C GLN A 767 10.33 -37.80 -19.52
N LYS A 768 9.57 -36.72 -19.74
CA LYS A 768 9.96 -35.58 -20.57
C LYS A 768 10.15 -34.37 -19.68
N LEU A 769 11.35 -33.79 -19.69
CA LEU A 769 11.69 -32.66 -18.84
C LEU A 769 11.05 -31.35 -19.35
N LYS A 770 10.83 -30.37 -18.45
CA LYS A 770 10.29 -29.03 -18.76
C LYS A 770 11.13 -27.87 -18.20
N GLN A 771 11.84 -28.06 -17.08
CA GLN A 771 12.68 -27.04 -16.45
C GLN A 771 13.93 -27.69 -15.82
N VAL A 772 15.03 -26.94 -15.76
CA VAL A 772 16.22 -27.24 -14.96
C VAL A 772 16.56 -26.05 -14.06
N SER A 773 17.13 -26.31 -12.88
CA SER A 773 17.79 -25.30 -12.07
C SER A 773 19.00 -25.90 -11.36
N VAL A 774 20.10 -25.15 -11.35
CA VAL A 774 21.43 -25.58 -10.85
C VAL A 774 21.80 -24.73 -9.64
N GLY A 775 22.24 -25.34 -8.56
CA GLY A 775 22.71 -24.61 -7.37
C GLY A 775 24.23 -24.37 -7.39
N GLN A 776 24.86 -24.62 -6.25
CA GLN A 776 26.31 -24.65 -6.10
C GLN A 776 26.89 -26.01 -6.51
N THR A 777 26.31 -27.08 -5.96
CA THR A 777 26.72 -28.48 -6.20
C THR A 777 25.56 -29.36 -6.68
N SER A 778 24.32 -28.90 -6.53
CA SER A 778 23.12 -29.66 -6.89
C SER A 778 22.58 -29.29 -8.28
N VAL A 779 21.93 -30.26 -8.94
CA VAL A 779 21.10 -30.04 -10.13
C VAL A 779 19.76 -30.70 -9.91
N PHE A 780 18.70 -29.93 -10.08
CA PHE A 780 17.33 -30.41 -10.03
C PHE A 780 16.64 -30.16 -11.37
N VAL A 781 15.81 -31.09 -11.80
CA VAL A 781 14.99 -30.98 -13.00
C VAL A 781 13.53 -31.31 -12.70
N LEU A 782 12.64 -30.70 -13.47
CA LEU A 782 11.21 -30.86 -13.33
C LEU A 782 10.64 -31.42 -14.63
N ASP A 783 9.82 -32.48 -14.52
CA ASP A 783 9.18 -33.11 -15.68
C ASP A 783 7.79 -32.53 -16.02
N LYS A 784 7.28 -32.88 -17.22
CA LYS A 784 5.96 -32.44 -17.71
C LYS A 784 4.78 -32.99 -16.90
N ASN A 785 5.02 -33.98 -16.02
CA ASN A 785 4.01 -34.54 -15.10
C ASN A 785 4.06 -33.87 -13.70
N GLY A 786 5.00 -32.94 -13.47
CA GLY A 786 5.15 -32.23 -12.21
C GLY A 786 6.00 -32.95 -11.16
N ASN A 787 6.82 -33.94 -11.55
CA ASN A 787 7.77 -34.57 -10.63
C ASN A 787 9.14 -33.88 -10.68
N LEU A 788 9.66 -33.60 -9.49
CA LEU A 788 10.98 -33.06 -9.21
C LEU A 788 11.98 -34.20 -9.07
N TRP A 789 13.09 -34.09 -9.81
CA TRP A 789 14.18 -35.06 -9.83
C TRP A 789 15.51 -34.39 -9.46
N TYR A 790 16.33 -35.08 -8.68
CA TYR A 790 17.68 -34.69 -8.29
C TYR A 790 18.73 -35.47 -9.08
N ARG A 791 19.81 -34.81 -9.50
CA ARG A 791 20.96 -35.45 -10.18
C ARG A 791 21.98 -35.92 -9.16
N GLN A 792 22.17 -37.23 -9.04
CA GLN A 792 23.21 -37.79 -8.18
C GLN A 792 24.61 -37.69 -8.80
N GLY A 793 25.64 -37.75 -7.95
CA GLY A 793 27.02 -38.02 -8.36
C GLY A 793 27.70 -36.88 -9.11
N ILE A 794 27.17 -35.66 -9.05
CA ILE A 794 27.84 -34.45 -9.53
C ILE A 794 29.07 -34.20 -8.64
N THR A 795 30.22 -34.04 -9.27
CA THR A 795 31.47 -33.62 -8.63
C THR A 795 32.21 -32.65 -9.55
N PRO A 796 33.19 -31.86 -9.06
CA PRO A 796 34.00 -31.01 -9.93
C PRO A 796 34.74 -31.77 -11.05
N SER A 797 35.06 -33.05 -10.82
CA SER A 797 35.66 -33.95 -11.82
C SER A 797 34.65 -34.66 -12.74
N TYR A 798 33.36 -34.62 -12.40
CA TYR A 798 32.28 -35.29 -13.13
C TYR A 798 30.97 -34.46 -13.05
N PRO A 799 30.96 -33.24 -13.63
CA PRO A 799 29.87 -32.27 -13.47
C PRO A 799 28.53 -32.72 -14.08
N GLN A 800 28.56 -33.71 -14.99
CA GLN A 800 27.35 -34.31 -15.58
C GLN A 800 26.55 -35.19 -14.61
N GLY A 801 27.14 -35.63 -13.49
CA GLY A 801 26.55 -36.59 -12.57
C GLY A 801 26.22 -37.96 -13.19
N SER A 802 25.66 -38.87 -12.40
CA SER A 802 25.43 -40.28 -12.75
C SER A 802 23.95 -40.59 -13.06
N THR A 803 23.08 -40.52 -12.05
CA THR A 803 21.69 -41.01 -12.06
C THR A 803 20.69 -39.92 -11.66
N TRP A 804 19.40 -40.19 -11.90
CA TRP A 804 18.30 -39.32 -11.49
C TRP A 804 17.47 -39.97 -10.39
N ASP A 805 17.26 -39.24 -9.31
CA ASP A 805 16.46 -39.68 -8.17
C ASP A 805 15.17 -38.86 -8.09
N HIS A 806 14.04 -39.53 -7.87
CA HIS A 806 12.77 -38.85 -7.62
C HIS A 806 12.78 -38.21 -6.22
N VAL A 807 12.33 -36.96 -6.11
CA VAL A 807 12.27 -36.20 -4.85
C VAL A 807 10.83 -35.95 -4.41
N SER A 808 10.01 -35.33 -5.27
CA SER A 808 8.64 -34.93 -4.94
C SER A 808 7.79 -34.84 -6.21
N ASN A 809 6.47 -34.94 -6.08
CA ASN A 809 5.51 -34.65 -7.13
C ASN A 809 4.83 -33.29 -6.92
N ASN A 810 3.88 -32.94 -7.80
CA ASN A 810 3.01 -31.77 -7.69
C ASN A 810 3.74 -30.40 -7.74
N ILE A 811 4.89 -30.35 -8.41
CA ILE A 811 5.69 -29.13 -8.59
C ILE A 811 5.38 -28.45 -9.95
N ARG A 812 5.04 -27.16 -9.89
CA ARG A 812 4.76 -26.30 -11.05
C ARG A 812 6.05 -25.69 -11.63
N LYS A 813 6.83 -25.08 -10.74
CA LYS A 813 8.08 -24.34 -10.99
C LYS A 813 9.04 -24.55 -9.81
N MET A 814 10.33 -24.37 -10.07
CA MET A 814 11.41 -24.55 -9.10
C MET A 814 12.55 -23.55 -9.32
N SER A 815 13.31 -23.26 -8.26
CA SER A 815 14.55 -22.48 -8.27
C SER A 815 15.52 -23.02 -7.22
N VAL A 816 16.81 -23.05 -7.55
CA VAL A 816 17.89 -23.51 -6.66
C VAL A 816 18.89 -22.37 -6.48
N GLY A 817 19.17 -22.04 -5.22
CA GLY A 817 19.99 -20.89 -4.83
C GLY A 817 21.49 -21.19 -4.70
N PRO A 818 22.30 -20.20 -4.29
CA PRO A 818 23.75 -20.31 -4.16
C PRO A 818 24.21 -21.18 -2.99
N LEU A 819 23.32 -21.55 -2.04
CA LEU A 819 23.60 -22.46 -0.93
C LEU A 819 22.97 -23.85 -1.16
N ASP A 820 22.65 -24.19 -2.42
CA ASP A 820 21.87 -25.37 -2.82
C ASP A 820 20.45 -25.44 -2.22
N GLN A 821 19.93 -24.36 -1.62
CA GLN A 821 18.56 -24.32 -1.11
C GLN A 821 17.53 -24.40 -2.26
N VAL A 822 16.45 -25.16 -2.06
CA VAL A 822 15.46 -25.45 -3.11
C VAL A 822 14.11 -24.86 -2.76
N TRP A 823 13.66 -23.92 -3.61
CA TRP A 823 12.38 -23.26 -3.50
C TRP A 823 11.49 -23.65 -4.68
N VAL A 824 10.20 -23.88 -4.42
CA VAL A 824 9.25 -24.36 -5.44
C VAL A 824 7.92 -23.65 -5.35
N ILE A 825 7.18 -23.72 -6.46
CA ILE A 825 5.75 -23.41 -6.50
C ILE A 825 5.02 -24.73 -6.75
N ALA A 826 4.14 -25.11 -5.82
CA ALA A 826 3.29 -26.29 -5.92
C ALA A 826 1.93 -25.98 -6.57
N ASP A 827 1.39 -26.89 -7.38
CA ASP A 827 0.10 -26.67 -8.05
C ASP A 827 -1.10 -26.87 -7.10
N LYS A 828 -1.03 -27.80 -6.14
CA LYS A 828 -2.11 -28.06 -5.15
C LYS A 828 -1.55 -28.30 -3.75
N VAL A 829 -2.20 -27.76 -2.72
CA VAL A 829 -1.86 -28.05 -1.31
C VAL A 829 -3.16 -28.42 -0.57
N GLN A 830 -3.09 -29.39 0.34
CA GLN A 830 -4.28 -29.82 1.09
C GLN A 830 -4.83 -28.66 1.94
N GLY A 831 -6.16 -28.54 2.00
CA GLY A 831 -6.85 -27.47 2.75
C GLY A 831 -7.07 -26.16 1.98
N SER A 832 -6.55 -25.99 0.76
CA SER A 832 -6.87 -24.80 -0.06
C SER A 832 -8.32 -24.86 -0.57
N HIS A 833 -9.19 -23.99 -0.06
CA HIS A 833 -10.59 -23.89 -0.50
C HIS A 833 -10.78 -23.17 -1.85
N GLY A 834 -9.72 -22.62 -2.45
CA GLY A 834 -9.75 -21.89 -3.71
C GLY A 834 -9.36 -22.72 -4.95
N LEU A 835 -9.77 -22.24 -6.12
CA LEU A 835 -9.36 -22.76 -7.44
C LEU A 835 -7.94 -22.32 -7.85
N SER A 836 -7.29 -21.44 -7.08
CA SER A 836 -5.97 -20.88 -7.38
C SER A 836 -4.84 -21.86 -7.05
N CYS A 837 -4.26 -22.44 -8.09
CA CYS A 837 -2.96 -23.11 -8.02
C CYS A 837 -1.83 -22.13 -7.66
N GLY A 838 -0.67 -22.66 -7.27
CA GLY A 838 0.52 -21.87 -6.96
C GLY A 838 0.65 -21.53 -5.48
N THR A 839 1.40 -22.37 -4.75
CA THR A 839 1.84 -22.14 -3.36
C THR A 839 3.36 -22.18 -3.25
N VAL A 840 3.96 -21.15 -2.66
CA VAL A 840 5.41 -21.11 -2.39
C VAL A 840 5.77 -22.11 -1.30
N CYS A 841 6.75 -22.97 -1.56
CA CYS A 841 7.25 -23.95 -0.58
C CYS A 841 8.78 -23.96 -0.55
N HIS A 842 9.36 -24.15 0.63
CA HIS A 842 10.79 -24.32 0.85
C HIS A 842 11.11 -25.78 1.20
N ARG A 843 12.18 -26.34 0.62
CA ARG A 843 12.67 -27.68 0.95
C ARG A 843 13.57 -27.62 2.20
N THR A 844 13.10 -28.15 3.31
CA THR A 844 13.84 -28.14 4.57
C THR A 844 14.85 -29.28 4.67
N GLY A 845 15.88 -29.11 5.49
CA GLY A 845 16.87 -30.17 5.79
C GLY A 845 17.84 -30.47 4.64
N ILE A 846 17.97 -29.59 3.65
CA ILE A 846 19.05 -29.72 2.65
C ILE A 846 20.39 -29.48 3.35
N GLN A 847 21.28 -30.46 3.26
CA GLN A 847 22.64 -30.39 3.77
C GLN A 847 23.58 -31.15 2.82
N PRO A 848 24.92 -30.95 2.88
CA PRO A 848 25.86 -31.67 2.01
C PRO A 848 25.76 -33.19 2.08
N MET A 849 25.37 -33.75 3.23
CA MET A 849 25.14 -35.19 3.42
C MET A 849 23.72 -35.65 3.06
N GLU A 850 22.77 -34.70 2.96
CA GLU A 850 21.37 -34.95 2.61
C GLU A 850 20.89 -33.94 1.54
N PRO A 851 21.48 -33.95 0.32
CA PRO A 851 21.29 -32.90 -0.69
C PRO A 851 19.88 -32.87 -1.32
N LYS A 852 19.01 -33.82 -0.97
CA LYS A 852 17.59 -33.84 -1.38
C LYS A 852 16.68 -33.10 -0.40
N GLY A 853 17.17 -32.81 0.81
CA GLY A 853 16.36 -32.37 1.93
C GLY A 853 15.33 -33.40 2.41
N LEU A 854 14.70 -33.09 3.53
CA LEU A 854 13.80 -33.98 4.28
C LEU A 854 12.33 -33.73 3.92
N SER A 855 11.81 -32.52 4.17
CA SER A 855 10.39 -32.21 4.03
C SER A 855 10.14 -30.89 3.30
N TRP A 856 8.87 -30.47 3.24
CA TRP A 856 8.45 -29.21 2.65
C TRP A 856 7.85 -28.34 3.74
N ASP A 857 8.32 -27.10 3.85
CA ASP A 857 7.59 -26.03 4.51
C ASP A 857 6.74 -25.28 3.47
N TYR A 858 5.51 -24.93 3.84
CA TYR A 858 4.47 -24.46 2.92
C TYR A 858 4.02 -23.05 3.28
N GLY A 859 4.59 -22.04 2.60
CA GLY A 859 4.27 -20.63 2.79
C GLY A 859 2.95 -20.20 2.15
N ILE A 860 2.97 -19.03 1.53
CA ILE A 860 1.78 -18.38 0.96
C ILE A 860 1.30 -19.09 -0.30
N GLY A 861 -0.01 -19.36 -0.37
CA GLY A 861 -0.71 -19.81 -1.56
C GLY A 861 -1.53 -18.72 -2.23
N GLY A 862 -1.94 -18.95 -3.48
CA GLY A 862 -2.98 -18.13 -4.12
C GLY A 862 -2.58 -17.47 -5.44
N GLY A 863 -1.93 -18.21 -6.35
CA GLY A 863 -1.67 -17.71 -7.71
C GLY A 863 -0.23 -17.30 -7.98
N TRP A 864 0.76 -17.88 -7.30
CA TRP A 864 2.17 -17.71 -7.65
C TRP A 864 2.52 -18.47 -8.94
N GLU A 865 3.32 -17.86 -9.82
CA GLU A 865 3.70 -18.42 -11.14
C GLU A 865 5.21 -18.66 -11.28
N HIS A 866 6.06 -17.78 -10.73
CA HIS A 866 7.53 -17.96 -10.72
C HIS A 866 8.15 -17.47 -9.42
N ILE A 867 9.23 -18.12 -8.97
CA ILE A 867 10.04 -17.72 -7.80
C ILE A 867 11.52 -17.90 -8.14
N THR A 868 12.37 -17.02 -7.63
CA THR A 868 13.83 -17.14 -7.67
C THR A 868 14.43 -16.85 -6.30
N VAL A 869 15.24 -17.78 -5.80
CA VAL A 869 16.02 -17.67 -4.55
C VAL A 869 17.50 -17.37 -4.84
N ARG A 870 17.83 -17.08 -6.10
CA ARG A 870 19.22 -17.12 -6.61
C ARG A 870 20.08 -15.96 -6.14
N GLY A 871 19.49 -14.93 -5.52
CA GLY A 871 20.17 -13.89 -4.77
C GLY A 871 20.51 -14.24 -3.32
N ASN A 872 19.75 -15.15 -2.69
CA ASN A 872 19.88 -15.44 -1.26
C ASN A 872 21.16 -16.24 -0.94
N ALA A 873 22.24 -15.51 -0.66
CA ALA A 873 23.52 -16.04 -0.20
C ALA A 873 23.75 -15.78 1.30
N THR A 874 22.69 -15.50 2.05
CA THR A 874 22.76 -15.23 3.50
C THR A 874 23.03 -16.54 4.25
N ASP A 875 24.30 -16.79 4.57
CA ASP A 875 24.67 -17.93 5.41
C ASP A 875 24.30 -17.67 6.88
N ALA A 876 23.88 -18.72 7.58
CA ALA A 876 23.64 -18.66 9.00
C ALA A 876 24.97 -18.55 9.72
N SER A 877 25.25 -17.37 10.30
CA SER A 877 26.45 -17.11 11.11
C SER A 877 26.71 -18.27 12.07
N ARG A 878 27.69 -19.12 11.73
CA ARG A 878 28.19 -20.15 12.64
C ARG A 878 28.78 -19.42 13.83
N VAL A 879 28.02 -19.36 14.93
CA VAL A 879 28.50 -18.86 16.21
C VAL A 879 29.74 -19.66 16.53
N ALA A 880 30.90 -19.02 16.38
CA ALA A 880 32.15 -19.57 16.87
C ALA A 880 31.94 -19.72 18.37
N VAL A 881 31.83 -20.97 18.82
CA VAL A 881 31.91 -21.29 20.25
C VAL A 881 33.32 -20.88 20.66
N GLN A 882 33.44 -19.66 21.18
CA GLN A 882 34.62 -19.27 21.94
C GLN A 882 34.60 -20.13 23.19
N ASP A 883 35.39 -21.19 23.17
CA ASP A 883 35.76 -21.90 24.39
C ASP A 883 36.37 -20.89 25.36
N THR A 884 35.56 -20.43 26.32
CA THR A 884 36.02 -19.63 27.46
C THR A 884 36.82 -20.52 28.39
N SER A 885 38.03 -20.84 27.95
CA SER A 885 39.09 -21.37 28.79
C SER A 885 39.61 -20.27 29.73
N GLU A 886 39.98 -20.70 30.94
CA GLU A 886 40.00 -19.87 32.14
C GLU A 886 41.09 -18.78 32.16
N GLU A 887 40.84 -17.77 33.00
CA GLU A 887 41.79 -16.71 33.31
C GLU A 887 43.14 -17.25 33.84
N ASN A 888 44.25 -16.69 33.35
CA ASN A 888 45.49 -16.60 34.12
C ASN A 888 46.23 -15.31 33.74
N PRO A 889 46.50 -14.39 34.69
CA PRO A 889 47.10 -13.10 34.38
C PRO A 889 48.63 -13.10 34.43
N ALA A 890 49.21 -12.21 33.59
CA ALA A 890 50.59 -11.70 33.61
C ALA A 890 51.74 -12.69 33.30
N VAL A 891 52.53 -12.36 32.26
CA VAL A 891 53.86 -11.75 32.39
C VAL A 891 54.22 -11.03 31.08
N SER A 892 54.88 -9.88 31.19
CA SER A 892 55.37 -9.04 30.08
C SER A 892 56.65 -9.57 29.42
N LYS A 893 56.79 -9.43 28.09
CA LYS A 893 57.89 -8.67 27.42
C LYS A 893 57.91 -8.76 25.89
N ASP A 894 57.87 -7.57 25.28
CA ASP A 894 58.67 -7.04 24.17
C ASP A 894 59.66 -7.90 23.35
N LEU A 895 59.65 -7.58 22.04
CA LEU A 895 60.74 -7.52 21.03
C LEU A 895 61.24 -8.78 20.30
N GLU A 896 61.31 -8.63 18.97
CA GLU A 896 62.26 -9.20 17.97
C GLU A 896 62.42 -10.74 17.90
N GLY A 897 62.62 -11.40 16.75
CA GLY A 897 62.77 -10.99 15.36
C GLY A 897 63.18 -12.20 14.50
N GLU A 898 63.56 -11.96 13.24
CA GLU A 898 64.22 -12.88 12.30
C GLU A 898 63.46 -14.03 11.60
N GLU A 899 63.91 -14.20 10.35
CA GLU A 899 63.47 -15.12 9.30
C GLU A 899 63.83 -16.59 9.58
N GLY A 900 63.07 -17.53 8.98
CA GLY A 900 63.40 -18.96 9.02
C GLY A 900 62.79 -19.77 7.88
N LYS A 901 63.47 -19.83 6.72
CA LYS A 901 63.08 -20.71 5.60
C LYS A 901 63.22 -22.20 5.97
N GLY A 902 62.25 -23.03 5.57
CA GLY A 902 62.61 -24.33 4.99
C GLY A 902 61.68 -25.53 5.19
N LYS A 903 61.15 -26.02 4.07
CA LYS A 903 61.03 -27.45 3.69
C LYS A 903 60.18 -28.41 4.53
N THR A 904 59.05 -28.80 3.93
CA THR A 904 58.72 -30.18 3.50
C THR A 904 59.35 -31.36 4.26
N GLU A 905 58.52 -32.25 4.82
CA GLU A 905 58.33 -33.61 4.28
C GLU A 905 57.11 -34.35 4.86
N HIS A 906 56.81 -35.55 4.33
CA HIS A 906 55.56 -36.30 4.51
C HIS A 906 55.51 -37.22 5.75
N SER A 907 54.30 -37.42 6.29
CA SER A 907 53.87 -38.68 6.94
C SER A 907 52.35 -38.86 6.77
N ARG A 908 51.89 -39.74 5.86
CA ARG A 908 51.43 -41.11 6.17
C ARG A 908 50.59 -41.22 7.47
N THR A 909 49.27 -41.27 7.28
CA THR A 909 48.31 -42.33 7.71
C THR A 909 48.74 -43.28 8.85
N PRO A 910 47.84 -43.66 9.79
CA PRO A 910 46.57 -44.29 9.38
C PRO A 910 45.31 -44.00 10.21
N LEU A 911 44.19 -44.47 9.66
CA LEU A 911 42.91 -44.66 10.33
C LEU A 911 43.05 -45.36 11.68
N MET A 912 42.24 -44.93 12.66
CA MET A 912 41.64 -45.83 13.63
C MET A 912 40.12 -45.76 13.53
N VAL A 913 39.51 -46.94 13.55
CA VAL A 913 38.07 -47.15 13.76
C VAL A 913 37.88 -47.32 15.27
N SER A 914 36.90 -46.63 15.86
CA SER A 914 36.44 -46.93 17.22
C SER A 914 34.92 -47.03 17.24
N GLU A 915 34.49 -48.20 17.69
CA GLU A 915 33.12 -48.68 17.75
C GLU A 915 32.15 -47.76 18.50
N SER A 916 30.93 -47.73 17.96
CA SER A 916 29.65 -47.62 18.65
C SER A 916 29.66 -47.80 20.17
N GLN A 917 29.11 -46.82 20.88
CA GLN A 917 28.57 -47.01 22.23
C GLN A 917 27.17 -46.43 22.31
N GLU A 918 26.16 -47.30 22.44
CA GLU A 918 24.79 -46.88 22.74
C GLU A 918 24.73 -46.32 24.18
N LEU A 919 24.05 -45.20 24.40
CA LEU A 919 23.53 -44.88 25.72
C LEU A 919 22.15 -44.22 25.66
N ASN A 920 21.40 -44.43 26.73
CA ASN A 920 19.95 -44.37 26.70
C ASN A 920 19.35 -42.99 26.99
N ARG A 921 18.08 -42.89 26.62
CA ARG A 921 17.06 -41.88 26.96
C ARG A 921 17.17 -41.17 28.32
N ASN A 922 16.54 -39.99 28.33
CA ASN A 922 16.00 -39.22 29.47
C ASN A 922 16.97 -38.32 30.25
N THR A 923 17.02 -37.05 29.84
CA THR A 923 17.01 -35.93 30.80
C THR A 923 16.38 -34.70 30.14
N VAL A 924 15.29 -34.22 30.72
CA VAL A 924 14.77 -32.86 30.53
C VAL A 924 15.34 -32.03 31.67
N ASN A 925 15.74 -30.79 31.40
CA ASN A 925 15.91 -29.76 32.42
C ASN A 925 15.33 -28.44 31.91
N CYS A 926 14.81 -27.65 32.86
CA CYS A 926 14.00 -26.46 32.63
C CYS A 926 14.77 -25.25 32.10
#